data_AF-A0AAV5BZU2-F1
#
_entry.id   AF-A0AAV5BZU2-F1
#
_cell.length_a   1.000
_cell.length_b   1.000
_cell.length_c   1.000
_cell.angle_alpha   90.00
_cell.angle_beta   90.00
_cell.angle_gamma   90.00
#
_symmetry.space_group_name_H-M   'P 1'
#
loop_
_entity.id
_entity.type
_entity.pdbx_description
1 polymer ?
#
loop_
_entity_poly.entity_id
_entity_poly.type
_entity_poly.pdbx_seq_one_letter_code
_entity_poly.pdbx_strand_id
1 'polypeptide(L)'
;MTTRPKTLLLLAISSSLALVLVMLSARPVSCAALPPPRQQPRGQPVLKPVTKDPVTLLYTIPIRDNADLVVDTAGPLVWSTCADDHLAASFKCNDPVCKIANAYHAPTCGRKVIRRCKKAKRCVAYPYNPVTGRCAAARLVHTRVVVNSTDGRNPVGQVSIRAVKACAPKELLASLPAHAEGVAGLAGSGMALPAQIAASHNVPNNFMLCLPRHGEGEGVAVFGGGPFFLPEAPQTDVTSTLAFTPLVTNKDNPTMHYISVKAIAMDQTQVPLPGYALSSSNASAVICTRVPYTLLRPDVYRPVVDAFAKALARNDARVPGVSSGFELCYSSDMLGNTHAVPTVVLMLHGGKNWTIGGSNSMVDVGHKTACLALVEMKGVKAGDANAPALLIGGFQMENNLVHFDLEKKQLGFANCPHSGYGKADDEDRFRCKCTAHPHNPFSGETETDDLTRTTLSANATDGKNPLYPVSFPAVTSCAPKSLLAKLPAGAIGVAGLANSRLSLPAQVSRTQKVPKKLLLCLPRSGVREGDGVAIFGGGPFFTLTSVVGGESGPDLTLDLTYTNLAAKPHNPAYYLPVKAIAVGKSLVPLPADALTSTGGGVAFSTRAPYTSLRHDVYRPFVNALDAASGWKDFKVPAVKPFELCYNSSFLPNTRVGHLAPDIDFVLPDGKNYTIGSLDSMIDLDDFRVACFAFVEMKAHKTGAPAVEIGGFQMENNVLQFDLDKMQLGFARVPIFMACSNFNFTLAGHY
;
A
#
# COMPACT_ATOMS: atom_id res chain seq x y z
N MET A 1 93.37 17.95 0.64
CA MET A 1 92.94 18.53 1.94
C MET A 1 91.62 19.24 1.72
N THR A 2 90.64 18.99 2.60
CA THR A 2 89.53 19.89 3.01
C THR A 2 88.50 20.44 1.99
N THR A 3 87.24 20.11 2.30
CA THR A 3 85.98 20.91 2.29
C THR A 3 85.22 21.27 0.98
N ARG A 4 83.91 20.93 1.02
CA ARG A 4 82.67 21.39 0.31
C ARG A 4 82.60 22.88 -0.11
N PRO A 5 81.55 23.41 -0.84
CA PRO A 5 80.34 22.78 -1.48
C PRO A 5 79.78 23.40 -2.83
N LYS A 6 78.69 22.77 -3.38
CA LYS A 6 77.40 23.31 -3.96
C LYS A 6 77.24 24.05 -5.34
N THR A 7 76.30 23.50 -6.17
CA THR A 7 75.13 24.10 -6.94
C THR A 7 75.09 24.18 -8.51
N LEU A 8 73.92 23.75 -9.09
CA LEU A 8 73.18 24.15 -10.34
C LEU A 8 73.85 23.93 -11.75
N LEU A 9 73.23 23.65 -12.91
CA LEU A 9 71.93 23.17 -13.47
C LEU A 9 72.02 23.21 -15.03
N LEU A 10 71.17 22.44 -15.75
CA LEU A 10 70.71 22.59 -17.17
C LEU A 10 71.73 22.25 -18.31
N LEU A 11 71.42 21.68 -19.49
CA LEU A 11 70.25 21.73 -20.38
C LEU A 11 70.28 20.58 -21.42
N ALA A 12 69.07 20.18 -21.88
CA ALA A 12 68.70 19.62 -23.20
C ALA A 12 68.94 18.13 -23.57
N ILE A 13 67.89 17.57 -24.18
CA ILE A 13 67.80 16.35 -25.03
C ILE A 13 67.54 15.00 -24.31
N SER A 14 66.27 14.66 -24.00
CA SER A 14 65.84 13.26 -23.83
C SER A 14 64.31 13.02 -23.93
N SER A 15 63.58 13.74 -24.79
CA SER A 15 62.10 13.70 -24.82
C SER A 15 61.46 12.61 -25.72
N SER A 16 62.19 11.67 -26.33
CA SER A 16 61.58 10.81 -27.38
C SER A 16 61.69 9.29 -27.18
N LEU A 17 62.24 8.78 -26.07
CA LEU A 17 62.38 7.32 -25.85
C LEU A 17 61.53 6.73 -24.71
N ALA A 18 60.93 7.56 -23.85
CA ALA A 18 60.12 7.08 -22.73
C ALA A 18 58.64 6.79 -23.09
N LEU A 19 58.18 7.20 -24.29
CA LEU A 19 56.79 7.00 -24.71
C LEU A 19 56.52 5.60 -25.31
N VAL A 20 57.57 4.83 -25.64
CA VAL A 20 57.40 3.52 -26.32
C VAL A 20 57.34 2.35 -25.32
N LEU A 21 57.86 2.50 -24.09
CA LEU A 21 57.90 1.39 -23.12
C LEU A 21 56.70 1.33 -22.15
N VAL A 22 55.87 2.38 -22.06
CA VAL A 22 54.66 2.38 -21.22
C VAL A 22 53.42 1.88 -21.98
N MET A 23 53.49 1.74 -23.31
CA MET A 23 52.38 1.25 -24.15
C MET A 23 52.34 -0.28 -24.32
N LEU A 24 53.25 -1.06 -23.71
CA LEU A 24 53.28 -2.53 -23.83
C LEU A 24 52.76 -3.31 -22.61
N SER A 25 52.18 -2.65 -21.59
CA SER A 25 51.50 -3.34 -20.47
C SER A 25 49.99 -3.17 -20.44
N ALA A 26 49.41 -2.53 -21.46
CA ALA A 26 47.96 -2.52 -21.67
C ALA A 26 47.50 -3.91 -22.14
N ARG A 27 47.08 -4.74 -21.18
CA ARG A 27 46.23 -5.91 -21.45
C ARG A 27 45.09 -5.47 -22.37
N PRO A 28 44.69 -6.26 -23.39
CA PRO A 28 43.51 -5.93 -24.17
C PRO A 28 42.34 -5.84 -23.19
N VAL A 29 41.83 -4.62 -22.99
CA VAL A 29 40.50 -4.41 -22.46
C VAL A 29 39.61 -5.10 -23.48
N SER A 30 39.22 -6.34 -23.18
CA SER A 30 38.11 -6.96 -23.86
C SER A 30 37.00 -5.92 -23.84
N CYS A 31 36.53 -5.52 -25.03
CA CYS A 31 35.22 -4.92 -25.15
C CYS A 31 34.27 -5.90 -24.45
N ALA A 32 33.97 -5.64 -23.17
CA ALA A 32 32.80 -6.19 -22.55
C ALA A 32 31.69 -5.63 -23.41
N ALA A 33 31.19 -6.48 -24.31
CA ALA A 33 29.95 -6.23 -24.99
C ALA A 33 29.00 -5.72 -23.92
N LEU A 34 28.40 -4.55 -24.17
CA LEU A 34 27.20 -4.14 -23.44
C LEU A 34 26.37 -5.41 -23.27
N PRO A 35 25.98 -5.80 -22.04
CA PRO A 35 25.15 -6.98 -21.88
C PRO A 35 24.02 -6.84 -22.89
N PRO A 36 23.75 -7.85 -23.72
CA PRO A 36 22.65 -7.78 -24.67
C PRO A 36 21.44 -7.31 -23.86
N PRO A 37 20.58 -6.42 -24.40
CA PRO A 37 19.40 -5.96 -23.68
C PRO A 37 18.76 -7.18 -23.05
N ARG A 38 18.68 -7.21 -21.70
CA ARG A 38 18.19 -8.39 -20.95
C ARG A 38 17.04 -8.95 -21.75
N GLN A 39 17.22 -10.13 -22.34
CA GLN A 39 16.15 -10.76 -23.09
C GLN A 39 14.97 -10.76 -22.14
N GLN A 40 13.87 -10.08 -22.50
CA GLN A 40 12.63 -10.17 -21.74
C GLN A 40 12.41 -11.67 -21.49
N PRO A 41 12.22 -12.12 -20.23
CA PRO A 41 12.05 -13.53 -19.93
C PRO A 41 10.81 -14.02 -20.68
N ARG A 42 10.98 -14.50 -21.91
CA ARG A 42 9.90 -15.02 -22.74
C ARG A 42 9.60 -16.43 -22.25
N GLY A 43 8.32 -16.74 -22.09
CA GLY A 43 7.87 -18.06 -21.66
C GLY A 43 7.78 -18.28 -20.14
N GLN A 44 8.03 -17.26 -19.31
CA GLN A 44 7.68 -17.33 -17.89
C GLN A 44 6.24 -16.82 -17.67
N PRO A 45 5.48 -17.41 -16.72
CA PRO A 45 4.20 -16.85 -16.32
C PRO A 45 4.35 -15.41 -15.81
N VAL A 46 3.27 -14.64 -15.91
CA VAL A 46 3.22 -13.25 -15.46
C VAL A 46 2.10 -13.07 -14.46
N LEU A 47 2.26 -12.14 -13.51
CA LEU A 47 1.28 -11.90 -12.46
C LEU A 47 0.91 -10.44 -12.28
N LYS A 48 -0.24 -10.24 -11.62
CA LYS A 48 -0.74 -8.98 -11.11
C LYS A 48 -1.37 -9.15 -9.73
N PRO A 49 -1.23 -8.17 -8.82
CA PRO A 49 -2.06 -8.14 -7.63
C PRO A 49 -3.52 -7.93 -8.03
N VAL A 50 -4.42 -8.50 -7.24
CA VAL A 50 -5.87 -8.34 -7.38
C VAL A 50 -6.40 -7.67 -6.13
N THR A 51 -7.18 -6.61 -6.28
CA THR A 51 -7.75 -5.86 -5.14
C THR A 51 -9.26 -5.97 -5.15
N LYS A 52 -9.88 -6.18 -3.99
CA LYS A 52 -11.34 -6.13 -3.85
C LYS A 52 -11.77 -4.72 -3.45
N ASP A 53 -12.64 -4.11 -4.24
CA ASP A 53 -13.20 -2.79 -3.95
C ASP A 53 -14.26 -2.89 -2.85
N PRO A 54 -14.16 -2.10 -1.75
CA PRO A 54 -15.05 -2.24 -0.60
C PRO A 54 -16.47 -1.75 -0.86
N VAL A 55 -16.68 -0.91 -1.88
CA VAL A 55 -17.99 -0.29 -2.17
C VAL A 55 -18.79 -1.15 -3.13
N THR A 56 -18.18 -1.54 -4.25
CA THR A 56 -18.81 -2.29 -5.33
C THR A 56 -18.68 -3.80 -5.17
N LEU A 57 -17.77 -4.27 -4.31
CA LEU A 57 -17.39 -5.68 -4.12
C LEU A 57 -16.78 -6.34 -5.37
N LEU A 58 -16.41 -5.54 -6.39
CA LEU A 58 -15.75 -6.00 -7.60
C LEU A 58 -14.23 -6.11 -7.37
N TYR A 59 -13.56 -6.83 -8.27
CA TYR A 59 -12.11 -7.02 -8.20
C TYR A 59 -11.41 -6.22 -9.30
N THR A 60 -10.28 -5.58 -8.99
CA THR A 60 -9.48 -4.82 -9.96
C THR A 60 -8.06 -5.36 -10.07
N ILE A 61 -7.45 -5.15 -11.24
CA ILE A 61 -6.02 -5.38 -11.48
C ILE A 61 -5.38 -4.10 -12.06
N PRO A 62 -4.17 -3.71 -11.60
CA PRO A 62 -3.49 -2.53 -12.13
C PRO A 62 -2.82 -2.84 -13.46
N ILE A 63 -2.97 -2.00 -14.48
CA ILE A 63 -2.43 -2.28 -15.83
C ILE A 63 -1.33 -1.28 -16.23
N ARG A 64 -1.52 0.02 -16.01
CA ARG A 64 -0.54 1.10 -16.30
C ARG A 64 -0.95 2.44 -15.65
N ASP A 65 -0.01 3.28 -15.21
CA ASP A 65 -0.22 4.71 -14.83
C ASP A 65 -1.39 4.96 -13.84
N ASN A 66 -1.52 4.15 -12.78
CA ASN A 66 -2.66 4.18 -11.83
C ASN A 66 -4.05 3.88 -12.42
N ALA A 67 -4.13 3.33 -13.63
CA ALA A 67 -5.38 2.85 -14.22
C ALA A 67 -5.64 1.37 -13.88
N ASP A 68 -6.64 1.16 -13.04
CA ASP A 68 -7.14 -0.17 -12.68
C ASP A 68 -8.22 -0.64 -13.66
N LEU A 69 -8.25 -1.93 -13.95
CA LEU A 69 -9.32 -2.55 -14.72
C LEU A 69 -10.07 -3.57 -13.87
N VAL A 70 -11.40 -3.54 -13.94
CA VAL A 70 -12.26 -4.54 -13.29
C VAL A 70 -12.06 -5.90 -13.93
N VAL A 71 -11.88 -6.93 -13.12
CA VAL A 71 -11.74 -8.32 -13.56
C VAL A 71 -13.12 -8.89 -13.91
N ASP A 72 -13.33 -9.25 -15.18
CA ASP A 72 -14.57 -9.88 -15.65
C ASP A 72 -14.29 -11.25 -16.29
N THR A 73 -14.52 -12.33 -15.54
CA THR A 73 -14.31 -13.71 -16.03
C THR A 73 -15.23 -14.10 -17.19
N ALA A 74 -16.32 -13.37 -17.41
CA ALA A 74 -17.25 -13.57 -18.53
C ALA A 74 -17.09 -12.50 -19.64
N GLY A 75 -16.12 -11.58 -19.49
CA GLY A 75 -15.87 -10.48 -20.42
C GLY A 75 -14.99 -10.91 -21.61
N PRO A 76 -15.44 -10.73 -22.87
CA PRO A 76 -14.68 -11.17 -24.05
C PRO A 76 -13.63 -10.17 -24.55
N LEU A 77 -13.56 -8.97 -23.96
CA LEU A 77 -12.73 -7.84 -24.41
C LEU A 77 -11.99 -7.19 -23.24
N VAL A 78 -10.81 -6.66 -23.51
CA VAL A 78 -10.16 -5.65 -22.68
C VAL A 78 -10.58 -4.26 -23.19
N TRP A 79 -11.07 -3.40 -22.30
CA TRP A 79 -11.44 -2.04 -22.67
C TRP A 79 -11.15 -1.05 -21.54
N SER A 80 -10.85 0.20 -21.90
CA SER A 80 -10.66 1.29 -20.95
C SER A 80 -10.96 2.64 -21.59
N THR A 81 -10.96 3.71 -20.80
CA THR A 81 -10.84 5.07 -21.32
C THR A 81 -9.48 5.28 -22.01
N CYS A 82 -9.43 6.26 -22.90
CA CYS A 82 -8.23 6.66 -23.63
C CYS A 82 -8.15 8.19 -23.65
N ALA A 83 -6.93 8.73 -23.64
CA ALA A 83 -6.68 10.15 -23.82
C ALA A 83 -7.04 10.61 -25.25
N ASP A 84 -7.39 11.88 -25.40
CA ASP A 84 -7.86 12.46 -26.67
C ASP A 84 -6.78 12.48 -27.76
N ASP A 85 -5.51 12.46 -27.37
CA ASP A 85 -4.33 12.44 -28.25
C ASP A 85 -3.83 11.02 -28.57
N HIS A 86 -4.50 9.97 -28.07
CA HIS A 86 -4.05 8.60 -28.25
C HIS A 86 -4.07 8.21 -29.74
N LEU A 87 -2.90 7.84 -30.27
CA LEU A 87 -2.76 7.40 -31.66
C LEU A 87 -3.67 6.20 -31.93
N ALA A 88 -4.65 6.40 -32.80
CA ALA A 88 -5.60 5.35 -33.16
C ALA A 88 -4.94 4.29 -34.04
N ALA A 89 -4.97 3.03 -33.60
CA ALA A 89 -4.63 1.92 -34.50
C ALA A 89 -5.69 1.85 -35.62
N SER A 90 -5.24 1.72 -36.87
CA SER A 90 -6.14 1.63 -38.03
C SER A 90 -6.49 0.19 -38.37
N PHE A 91 -7.21 -0.50 -37.46
CA PHE A 91 -7.80 -1.80 -37.79
C PHE A 91 -8.93 -1.61 -38.80
N LYS A 92 -8.90 -2.37 -39.89
CA LYS A 92 -9.98 -2.44 -40.90
C LYS A 92 -11.05 -3.43 -40.45
N CYS A 93 -12.27 -3.28 -40.95
CA CYS A 93 -13.38 -4.17 -40.60
C CYS A 93 -13.14 -5.65 -40.98
N ASN A 94 -12.34 -5.90 -42.01
CA ASN A 94 -12.04 -7.26 -42.46
C ASN A 94 -10.85 -7.90 -41.73
N ASP A 95 -10.14 -7.13 -40.88
CA ASP A 95 -9.00 -7.66 -40.13
C ASP A 95 -9.47 -8.75 -39.17
N PRO A 96 -8.69 -9.85 -39.01
CA PRO A 96 -9.03 -10.94 -38.09
C PRO A 96 -9.32 -10.44 -36.67
N VAL A 97 -8.51 -9.49 -36.18
CA VAL A 97 -8.68 -8.85 -34.86
C VAL A 97 -10.05 -8.22 -34.71
N CYS A 98 -10.56 -7.55 -35.76
CA CYS A 98 -11.87 -6.92 -35.73
C CYS A 98 -13.01 -7.95 -35.71
N LYS A 99 -12.86 -9.05 -36.45
CA LYS A 99 -13.82 -10.16 -36.45
C LYS A 99 -13.89 -10.82 -35.07
N ILE A 100 -12.75 -11.08 -34.44
CA ILE A 100 -12.70 -11.66 -33.08
C ILE A 100 -13.30 -10.69 -32.06
N ALA A 101 -12.97 -9.40 -32.14
CA ALA A 101 -13.52 -8.38 -31.23
C ALA A 101 -15.04 -8.21 -31.32
N ASN A 102 -15.63 -8.61 -32.45
CA ASN A 102 -17.07 -8.57 -32.70
C ASN A 102 -17.72 -9.96 -32.79
N ALA A 103 -17.02 -11.02 -32.38
CA ALA A 103 -17.56 -12.37 -32.39
C ALA A 103 -18.66 -12.54 -31.32
N TYR A 104 -18.56 -11.77 -30.22
CA TYR A 104 -19.43 -11.91 -29.05
C TYR A 104 -19.87 -10.53 -28.54
N HIS A 105 -21.19 -10.33 -28.43
CA HIS A 105 -21.78 -9.08 -27.97
C HIS A 105 -22.92 -9.37 -27.00
N ALA A 106 -23.08 -8.51 -25.98
CA ALA A 106 -24.25 -8.57 -25.13
C ALA A 106 -25.52 -8.29 -25.98
N PRO A 107 -26.63 -9.02 -25.75
CA PRO A 107 -27.88 -8.84 -26.51
C PRO A 107 -28.39 -7.39 -26.47
N THR A 108 -28.16 -6.69 -25.36
CA THR A 108 -28.53 -5.28 -25.12
C THR A 108 -27.82 -4.29 -26.05
N CYS A 109 -26.73 -4.70 -26.70
CA CYS A 109 -25.95 -3.87 -27.63
C CYS A 109 -26.54 -3.82 -29.05
N GLY A 110 -27.60 -4.60 -29.32
CA GLY A 110 -28.43 -4.52 -30.52
C GLY A 110 -27.82 -5.15 -31.80
N ARG A 111 -28.64 -5.85 -32.59
CA ARG A 111 -28.22 -6.51 -33.85
C ARG A 111 -27.83 -5.56 -35.00
N LYS A 112 -28.04 -4.24 -34.88
CA LYS A 112 -27.62 -3.23 -35.90
C LYS A 112 -26.08 -3.11 -36.01
N VAL A 113 -25.34 -3.72 -35.09
CA VAL A 113 -23.87 -3.78 -34.99
C VAL A 113 -23.20 -4.46 -36.19
N ILE A 114 -23.79 -5.55 -36.72
CA ILE A 114 -23.22 -6.33 -37.84
C ILE A 114 -23.33 -5.57 -39.19
N ARG A 115 -24.33 -4.69 -39.36
CA ARG A 115 -24.52 -3.90 -40.60
C ARG A 115 -23.63 -2.65 -40.68
N ARG A 116 -23.01 -2.19 -39.58
CA ARG A 116 -22.21 -0.94 -39.55
C ARG A 116 -20.78 -1.11 -40.06
N CYS A 117 -20.15 -2.28 -39.93
CA CYS A 117 -18.80 -2.50 -40.49
C CYS A 117 -18.78 -2.53 -42.04
N LYS A 118 -19.93 -2.73 -42.70
CA LYS A 118 -20.02 -2.60 -44.17
C LYS A 118 -19.92 -1.13 -44.66
N LYS A 119 -20.22 -0.15 -43.81
CA LYS A 119 -20.16 1.30 -44.13
C LYS A 119 -18.96 2.01 -43.49
N ALA A 120 -18.50 1.57 -42.31
CA ALA A 120 -17.33 2.11 -41.65
C ALA A 120 -16.04 1.53 -42.26
N LYS A 121 -15.10 2.38 -42.71
CA LYS A 121 -13.78 1.94 -43.21
C LYS A 121 -12.84 1.41 -42.10
N ARG A 122 -13.24 1.52 -40.83
CA ARG A 122 -12.44 1.21 -39.63
C ARG A 122 -13.23 0.33 -38.67
N CYS A 123 -12.52 -0.52 -37.93
CA CYS A 123 -13.08 -1.41 -36.95
C CYS A 123 -13.73 -0.64 -35.79
N VAL A 124 -14.95 -1.05 -35.44
CA VAL A 124 -15.66 -0.60 -34.26
C VAL A 124 -16.00 -1.84 -33.45
N ALA A 125 -15.63 -1.84 -32.17
CA ALA A 125 -16.02 -2.85 -31.20
C ALA A 125 -17.05 -2.26 -30.21
N TYR A 126 -17.68 -3.12 -29.42
CA TYR A 126 -18.73 -2.72 -28.48
C TYR A 126 -18.40 -3.24 -27.09
N PRO A 127 -17.52 -2.54 -26.34
CA PRO A 127 -17.29 -2.82 -24.93
C PRO A 127 -18.59 -2.72 -24.15
N TYR A 128 -18.69 -3.58 -23.13
CA TYR A 128 -19.87 -3.78 -22.31
C TYR A 128 -19.48 -3.57 -20.85
N ASN A 129 -20.26 -2.76 -20.14
CA ASN A 129 -20.16 -2.60 -18.71
C ASN A 129 -20.92 -3.76 -18.03
N PRO A 130 -20.22 -4.64 -17.29
CA PRO A 130 -20.82 -5.84 -16.71
C PRO A 130 -21.78 -5.57 -15.56
N VAL A 131 -21.76 -4.38 -14.97
CA VAL A 131 -22.60 -3.97 -13.83
C VAL A 131 -23.88 -3.32 -14.32
N THR A 132 -23.77 -2.36 -15.25
CA THR A 132 -24.93 -1.56 -15.71
C THR A 132 -25.64 -2.17 -16.91
N GLY A 133 -25.03 -3.14 -17.59
CA GLY A 133 -25.58 -3.73 -18.81
C GLY A 133 -25.49 -2.84 -20.05
N ARG A 134 -24.86 -1.66 -19.93
CA ARG A 134 -24.69 -0.69 -21.01
C ARG A 134 -23.50 -1.04 -21.89
N CYS A 135 -23.53 -0.56 -23.12
CA CYS A 135 -22.42 -0.65 -24.04
C CYS A 135 -22.36 0.56 -24.95
N ALA A 136 -21.19 0.77 -25.53
CA ALA A 136 -20.92 1.91 -26.40
C ALA A 136 -20.06 1.46 -27.57
N ALA A 137 -20.14 2.20 -28.68
CA ALA A 137 -19.23 2.01 -29.81
C ALA A 137 -17.83 2.52 -29.42
N ALA A 138 -16.81 1.69 -29.63
CA ALA A 138 -15.43 1.99 -29.28
C ALA A 138 -14.48 1.58 -30.40
N ARG A 139 -13.35 2.27 -30.49
CA ARG A 139 -12.30 1.94 -31.47
C ARG A 139 -11.25 1.07 -30.80
N LEU A 140 -10.75 0.08 -31.56
CA LEU A 140 -9.62 -0.73 -31.11
C LEU A 140 -8.32 0.05 -31.25
N VAL A 141 -7.48 -0.03 -30.22
CA VAL A 141 -6.15 0.59 -30.20
C VAL A 141 -5.12 -0.40 -29.73
N HIS A 142 -3.87 -0.23 -30.18
CA HIS A 142 -2.74 -0.90 -29.57
C HIS A 142 -2.48 -0.31 -28.19
N THR A 143 -2.15 -1.16 -27.24
CA THR A 143 -1.74 -0.77 -25.89
C THR A 143 -0.61 -1.67 -25.42
N ARG A 144 -0.04 -1.33 -24.27
CA ARG A 144 0.84 -2.23 -23.54
C ARG A 144 0.26 -2.55 -22.17
N VAL A 145 0.39 -3.80 -21.78
CA VAL A 145 0.07 -4.28 -20.44
C VAL A 145 1.39 -4.50 -19.72
N VAL A 146 1.64 -3.70 -18.68
CA VAL A 146 2.85 -3.84 -17.86
C VAL A 146 2.55 -4.87 -16.79
N VAL A 147 3.28 -5.97 -16.73
CA VAL A 147 3.10 -7.08 -15.78
C VAL A 147 4.44 -7.50 -15.19
N ASN A 148 4.43 -8.31 -14.13
CA ASN A 148 5.66 -8.86 -13.58
C ASN A 148 5.74 -10.35 -13.94
N SER A 149 6.85 -10.81 -14.50
CA SER A 149 7.12 -12.24 -14.59
C SER A 149 7.25 -12.85 -13.20
N THR A 150 6.97 -14.14 -13.07
CA THR A 150 7.01 -14.85 -11.79
C THR A 150 7.64 -16.23 -11.93
N ASP A 151 8.33 -16.66 -10.87
CA ASP A 151 8.82 -18.03 -10.68
C ASP A 151 7.79 -18.93 -9.96
N GLY A 152 6.57 -18.41 -9.74
CA GLY A 152 5.51 -19.03 -8.98
C GLY A 152 5.50 -18.63 -7.49
N ARG A 153 6.55 -17.96 -7.00
CA ARG A 153 6.67 -17.46 -5.62
C ARG A 153 6.64 -15.95 -5.56
N ASN A 154 7.46 -15.30 -6.38
CA ASN A 154 7.71 -13.86 -6.31
C ASN A 154 7.77 -13.22 -7.70
N PRO A 155 7.49 -11.91 -7.80
CA PRO A 155 7.82 -11.13 -8.98
C PRO A 155 9.33 -11.19 -9.29
N VAL A 156 9.71 -11.57 -10.51
CA VAL A 156 11.11 -11.71 -10.94
C VAL A 156 11.57 -10.48 -11.74
N GLY A 157 10.74 -9.99 -12.65
CA GLY A 157 11.07 -8.83 -13.47
C GLY A 157 9.86 -8.24 -14.16
N GLN A 158 9.90 -6.94 -14.46
CA GLN A 158 8.81 -6.29 -15.16
C GLN A 158 8.87 -6.56 -16.68
N VAL A 159 7.73 -6.88 -17.27
CA VAL A 159 7.56 -7.17 -18.69
C VAL A 159 6.45 -6.29 -19.25
N SER A 160 6.70 -5.73 -20.43
CA SER A 160 5.73 -4.92 -21.16
C SER A 160 5.20 -5.72 -22.35
N ILE A 161 3.96 -6.19 -22.24
CA ILE A 161 3.30 -7.07 -23.22
C ILE A 161 2.46 -6.23 -24.19
N ARG A 162 2.57 -6.51 -25.49
CA ARG A 162 1.72 -5.87 -26.50
C ARG A 162 0.30 -6.41 -26.40
N ALA A 163 -0.69 -5.52 -26.46
CA ALA A 163 -2.10 -5.88 -26.41
C ALA A 163 -2.93 -4.95 -27.30
N VAL A 164 -4.20 -5.29 -27.46
CA VAL A 164 -5.24 -4.52 -28.13
C VAL A 164 -6.39 -4.33 -27.15
N LYS A 165 -6.81 -3.08 -26.96
CA LYS A 165 -7.97 -2.73 -26.13
C LYS A 165 -8.98 -1.90 -26.91
N ALA A 166 -10.22 -1.88 -26.47
CA ALA A 166 -11.23 -0.94 -26.96
C ALA A 166 -11.21 0.36 -26.13
N CYS A 167 -11.11 1.52 -26.80
CA CYS A 167 -11.24 2.83 -26.16
C CYS A 167 -12.72 3.18 -25.95
N ALA A 168 -13.22 2.94 -24.75
CA ALA A 168 -14.60 3.21 -24.36
C ALA A 168 -14.77 4.66 -23.90
N PRO A 169 -15.97 5.23 -24.09
CA PRO A 169 -16.27 6.57 -23.59
C PRO A 169 -16.53 6.52 -22.07
N LYS A 170 -16.30 7.65 -21.38
CA LYS A 170 -16.30 7.74 -19.91
C LYS A 170 -17.63 7.36 -19.27
N GLU A 171 -18.75 7.52 -19.97
CA GLU A 171 -20.08 7.15 -19.46
C GLU A 171 -20.21 5.64 -19.21
N LEU A 172 -19.34 4.84 -19.85
CA LEU A 172 -19.30 3.40 -19.63
C LEU A 172 -18.64 3.01 -18.30
N LEU A 173 -18.02 3.95 -17.57
CA LEU A 173 -17.43 3.71 -16.25
C LEU A 173 -18.46 3.73 -15.11
N ALA A 174 -19.71 4.12 -15.38
CA ALA A 174 -20.75 4.18 -14.36
C ALA A 174 -20.87 2.86 -13.58
N SER A 175 -20.95 2.96 -12.24
CA SER A 175 -21.05 1.83 -11.31
C SER A 175 -19.86 0.88 -11.26
N LEU A 176 -18.73 1.20 -11.90
CA LEU A 176 -17.44 0.56 -11.65
C LEU A 176 -16.76 1.20 -10.41
N PRO A 177 -15.73 0.58 -9.82
CA PRO A 177 -14.92 1.20 -8.76
C PRO A 177 -14.39 2.57 -9.16
N ALA A 178 -14.27 3.50 -8.21
CA ALA A 178 -13.94 4.90 -8.50
C ALA A 178 -12.56 5.09 -9.18
N HIS A 179 -11.63 4.18 -8.90
CA HIS A 179 -10.28 4.14 -9.47
C HIS A 179 -10.19 3.29 -10.75
N ALA A 180 -11.27 2.63 -11.16
CA ALA A 180 -11.26 1.79 -12.35
C ALA A 180 -11.52 2.60 -13.63
N GLU A 181 -10.66 2.41 -14.63
CA GLU A 181 -10.76 3.06 -15.94
C GLU A 181 -11.35 2.13 -17.03
N GLY A 182 -11.76 0.93 -16.64
CA GLY A 182 -12.41 -0.02 -17.55
C GLY A 182 -12.46 -1.44 -17.02
N VAL A 183 -12.42 -2.42 -17.94
CA VAL A 183 -12.61 -3.85 -17.64
C VAL A 183 -11.57 -4.69 -18.37
N ALA A 184 -10.96 -5.62 -17.63
CA ALA A 184 -10.12 -6.70 -18.12
C ALA A 184 -10.99 -7.97 -18.26
N GLY A 185 -11.49 -8.21 -19.47
CA GLY A 185 -12.20 -9.44 -19.77
C GLY A 185 -11.29 -10.66 -19.78
N LEU A 186 -11.66 -11.72 -19.05
CA LEU A 186 -10.93 -12.99 -18.93
C LEU A 186 -11.71 -14.20 -19.51
N ALA A 187 -12.70 -13.96 -20.35
CA ALA A 187 -13.49 -15.01 -21.00
C ALA A 187 -12.66 -15.85 -21.98
N GLY A 188 -13.21 -16.98 -22.46
CA GLY A 188 -12.65 -17.82 -23.52
C GLY A 188 -12.71 -17.17 -24.92
N SER A 189 -12.13 -15.97 -25.07
CA SER A 189 -12.14 -15.16 -26.29
C SER A 189 -10.71 -14.77 -26.69
N GLY A 190 -10.41 -14.74 -27.98
CA GLY A 190 -9.09 -14.32 -28.50
C GLY A 190 -8.73 -12.87 -28.21
N MET A 191 -9.70 -12.04 -27.79
CA MET A 191 -9.48 -10.64 -27.39
C MET A 191 -9.55 -10.43 -25.87
N ALA A 192 -9.74 -11.49 -25.09
CA ALA A 192 -9.62 -11.45 -23.64
C ALA A 192 -8.15 -11.37 -23.22
N LEU A 193 -7.89 -10.83 -22.02
CA LEU A 193 -6.54 -10.60 -21.52
C LEU A 193 -5.66 -11.87 -21.49
N PRO A 194 -6.14 -13.05 -21.04
CA PRO A 194 -5.32 -14.27 -21.03
C PRO A 194 -4.83 -14.66 -22.41
N ALA A 195 -5.70 -14.63 -23.42
CA ALA A 195 -5.36 -14.99 -24.80
C ALA A 195 -4.36 -14.00 -25.42
N GLN A 196 -4.50 -12.70 -25.12
CA GLN A 196 -3.57 -11.69 -25.61
C GLN A 196 -2.17 -11.82 -24.99
N ILE A 197 -2.10 -12.15 -23.68
CA ILE A 197 -0.85 -12.43 -22.97
C ILE A 197 -0.21 -13.70 -23.53
N ALA A 198 -0.97 -14.79 -23.67
CA ALA A 198 -0.51 -16.06 -24.23
C ALA A 198 0.13 -15.86 -25.61
N ALA A 199 -0.58 -15.19 -26.53
CA ALA A 199 -0.10 -14.94 -27.88
C ALA A 199 1.13 -14.01 -27.94
N SER A 200 1.17 -12.95 -27.12
CA SER A 200 2.23 -11.93 -27.20
C SER A 200 3.47 -12.25 -26.37
N HIS A 201 3.32 -13.05 -25.30
CA HIS A 201 4.39 -13.41 -24.37
C HIS A 201 4.86 -14.87 -24.51
N ASN A 202 4.22 -15.64 -25.39
CA ASN A 202 4.54 -17.04 -25.67
C ASN A 202 4.45 -17.92 -24.42
N VAL A 203 3.31 -17.84 -23.75
CA VAL A 203 2.95 -18.66 -22.58
C VAL A 203 1.64 -19.41 -22.85
N PRO A 204 1.34 -20.50 -22.14
CA PRO A 204 0.06 -21.20 -22.26
C PRO A 204 -1.15 -20.28 -22.10
N ASN A 205 -2.22 -20.54 -22.85
CA ASN A 205 -3.49 -19.84 -22.71
C ASN A 205 -4.29 -20.37 -21.50
N ASN A 206 -3.79 -20.07 -20.31
CA ASN A 206 -4.45 -20.33 -19.05
C ASN A 206 -4.19 -19.19 -18.06
N PHE A 207 -4.99 -19.14 -17.00
CA PHE A 207 -4.79 -18.19 -15.92
C PHE A 207 -5.31 -18.73 -14.59
N MET A 208 -4.74 -18.25 -13.49
CA MET A 208 -5.13 -18.57 -12.13
C MET A 208 -5.56 -17.30 -11.41
N LEU A 209 -6.61 -17.40 -10.60
CA LEU A 209 -7.07 -16.36 -9.69
C LEU A 209 -7.02 -16.89 -8.27
N CYS A 210 -6.43 -16.11 -7.37
CA CYS A 210 -6.61 -16.23 -5.94
C CYS A 210 -7.18 -14.89 -5.47
N LEU A 211 -8.51 -14.80 -5.37
CA LEU A 211 -9.19 -13.54 -5.04
C LEU A 211 -9.07 -13.25 -3.54
N PRO A 212 -8.78 -12.00 -3.14
CA PRO A 212 -8.67 -11.66 -1.73
C PRO A 212 -10.03 -11.47 -1.08
N ARG A 213 -10.08 -11.72 0.23
CA ARG A 213 -11.17 -11.25 1.08
C ARG A 213 -10.96 -9.79 1.44
N HIS A 214 -12.05 -9.08 1.69
CA HIS A 214 -12.00 -7.69 2.17
C HIS A 214 -11.18 -7.60 3.48
N GLY A 215 -10.20 -6.70 3.52
CA GLY A 215 -9.32 -6.51 4.68
C GLY A 215 -8.15 -7.49 4.81
N GLU A 216 -8.06 -8.51 3.95
CA GLU A 216 -7.01 -9.56 4.01
C GLU A 216 -5.84 -9.32 3.02
N GLY A 217 -5.71 -8.09 2.51
CA GLY A 217 -4.64 -7.69 1.59
C GLY A 217 -4.99 -7.93 0.11
N GLU A 218 -3.96 -7.99 -0.73
CA GLU A 218 -4.10 -8.21 -2.17
C GLU A 218 -4.07 -9.69 -2.51
N GLY A 219 -4.94 -10.10 -3.44
CA GLY A 219 -4.88 -11.41 -4.07
C GLY A 219 -3.95 -11.38 -5.28
N VAL A 220 -4.02 -12.43 -6.11
CA VAL A 220 -3.14 -12.54 -7.28
C VAL A 220 -3.85 -13.14 -8.48
N ALA A 221 -3.56 -12.59 -9.65
CA ALA A 221 -3.89 -13.14 -10.96
C ALA A 221 -2.58 -13.55 -11.65
N VAL A 222 -2.47 -14.81 -12.03
CA VAL A 222 -1.31 -15.36 -12.76
C VAL A 222 -1.75 -15.78 -14.15
N PHE A 223 -1.01 -15.41 -15.19
CA PHE A 223 -1.28 -15.72 -16.59
C PHE A 223 -0.11 -16.53 -17.16
N GLY A 224 -0.40 -17.61 -17.89
CA GLY A 224 0.63 -18.50 -18.44
C GLY A 224 0.95 -19.73 -17.59
N GLY A 225 0.27 -19.91 -16.46
CA GLY A 225 0.29 -21.15 -15.69
C GLY A 225 1.52 -21.26 -14.80
N GLY A 226 2.11 -22.45 -14.77
CA GLY A 226 3.25 -22.76 -13.90
C GLY A 226 2.85 -23.06 -12.45
N PRO A 227 3.83 -23.40 -11.60
CA PRO A 227 3.58 -23.68 -10.19
C PRO A 227 3.17 -22.41 -9.45
N PHE A 228 2.43 -22.57 -8.36
CA PHE A 228 2.00 -21.47 -7.51
C PHE A 228 2.26 -21.82 -6.06
N PHE A 229 3.10 -21.03 -5.40
CA PHE A 229 3.49 -21.26 -4.02
C PHE A 229 3.00 -20.11 -3.16
N LEU A 230 2.40 -20.44 -2.02
CA LEU A 230 2.09 -19.46 -0.99
C LEU A 230 3.33 -19.20 -0.12
N PRO A 231 3.59 -17.96 0.32
CA PRO A 231 4.85 -17.57 0.96
C PRO A 231 5.28 -18.40 2.19
N GLU A 232 4.35 -19.00 2.92
CA GLU A 232 4.69 -19.73 4.17
C GLU A 232 3.86 -21.03 4.36
N ALA A 233 3.34 -21.62 3.28
CA ALA A 233 3.05 -23.07 3.27
C ALA A 233 4.40 -23.85 3.25
N PRO A 234 4.46 -25.14 3.62
CA PRO A 234 5.60 -25.98 3.20
C PRO A 234 5.84 -25.78 1.69
N GLN A 235 7.01 -26.14 1.15
CA GLN A 235 7.34 -25.97 -0.29
C GLN A 235 6.41 -26.72 -1.29
N THR A 236 5.19 -27.03 -0.87
CA THR A 236 4.07 -27.51 -1.65
C THR A 236 3.61 -26.46 -2.64
N ASP A 237 3.81 -26.80 -3.90
CA ASP A 237 3.13 -26.17 -5.01
C ASP A 237 1.61 -26.40 -4.88
N VAL A 238 0.84 -25.34 -4.66
CA VAL A 238 -0.62 -25.42 -4.49
C VAL A 238 -1.27 -25.95 -5.78
N THR A 239 -0.68 -25.71 -6.95
CA THR A 239 -1.23 -26.22 -8.22
C THR A 239 -1.23 -27.74 -8.29
N SER A 240 -0.33 -28.41 -7.58
CA SER A 240 -0.29 -29.87 -7.47
C SER A 240 -1.48 -30.45 -6.68
N THR A 241 -2.18 -29.62 -5.90
CA THR A 241 -3.34 -30.01 -5.08
C THR A 241 -4.69 -29.74 -5.76
N LEU A 242 -4.68 -29.17 -6.97
CA LEU A 242 -5.89 -28.82 -7.72
C LEU A 242 -6.73 -30.06 -8.04
N ALA A 243 -8.01 -30.00 -7.71
CA ALA A 243 -9.03 -30.85 -8.30
C ALA A 243 -9.52 -30.22 -9.60
N PHE A 244 -9.76 -31.03 -10.63
CA PHE A 244 -10.18 -30.53 -11.95
C PHE A 244 -11.58 -31.01 -12.31
N THR A 245 -12.33 -30.14 -13.00
CA THR A 245 -13.59 -30.45 -13.68
C THR A 245 -13.55 -29.91 -15.12
N PRO A 246 -14.23 -30.54 -16.10
CA PRO A 246 -14.27 -30.02 -17.46
C PRO A 246 -14.93 -28.65 -17.56
N LEU A 247 -14.33 -27.74 -18.34
CA LEU A 247 -15.01 -26.54 -18.83
C LEU A 247 -15.91 -26.92 -20.00
N VAL A 248 -17.18 -26.53 -19.91
CA VAL A 248 -18.20 -26.85 -20.91
C VAL A 248 -18.49 -25.62 -21.76
N THR A 249 -18.68 -25.81 -23.06
CA THR A 249 -19.11 -24.75 -23.96
C THR A 249 -20.63 -24.71 -24.04
N ASN A 250 -21.23 -23.57 -23.73
CA ASN A 250 -22.64 -23.31 -24.01
C ASN A 250 -22.78 -22.70 -25.42
N LYS A 251 -23.73 -23.18 -26.23
CA LYS A 251 -23.93 -22.69 -27.61
C LYS A 251 -24.37 -21.23 -27.68
N ASP A 252 -25.18 -20.79 -26.72
CA ASP A 252 -25.73 -19.43 -26.69
C ASP A 252 -24.71 -18.42 -26.17
N ASN A 253 -23.80 -18.86 -25.30
CA ASN A 253 -22.77 -18.03 -24.68
C ASN A 253 -21.41 -18.76 -24.62
N PRO A 254 -20.74 -18.99 -25.75
CA PRO A 254 -19.59 -19.90 -25.83
C PRO A 254 -18.30 -19.37 -25.19
N THR A 255 -18.25 -18.09 -24.83
CA THR A 255 -17.07 -17.48 -24.18
C THR A 255 -17.06 -17.59 -22.68
N MET A 256 -18.22 -17.80 -22.03
CA MET A 256 -18.27 -17.88 -20.57
C MET A 256 -17.74 -19.24 -20.09
N HIS A 257 -17.19 -19.24 -18.87
CA HIS A 257 -16.62 -20.44 -18.26
C HIS A 257 -17.71 -21.22 -17.54
N TYR A 258 -18.29 -22.22 -18.22
CA TYR A 258 -19.28 -23.11 -17.61
C TYR A 258 -18.64 -24.38 -17.05
N ILE A 259 -19.23 -24.89 -15.98
CA ILE A 259 -18.97 -26.23 -15.44
C ILE A 259 -20.29 -26.99 -15.26
N SER A 260 -20.20 -28.31 -15.14
CA SER A 260 -21.36 -29.17 -14.90
C SER A 260 -21.44 -29.60 -13.44
N VAL A 261 -22.45 -29.11 -12.73
CA VAL A 261 -22.84 -29.58 -11.40
C VAL A 261 -23.86 -30.71 -11.56
N LYS A 262 -23.60 -31.88 -10.95
CA LYS A 262 -24.50 -33.04 -10.93
C LYS A 262 -25.51 -32.98 -9.79
N ALA A 263 -25.04 -32.56 -8.62
CA ALA A 263 -25.84 -32.50 -7.40
C ALA A 263 -25.28 -31.43 -6.46
N ILE A 264 -26.13 -30.97 -5.55
CA ILE A 264 -25.76 -30.10 -4.43
C ILE A 264 -26.06 -30.87 -3.15
N ALA A 265 -25.15 -30.84 -2.19
CA ALA A 265 -25.33 -31.44 -0.88
C ALA A 265 -25.07 -30.42 0.24
N MET A 266 -25.75 -30.62 1.36
CA MET A 266 -25.44 -29.98 2.64
C MET A 266 -24.71 -31.00 3.49
N ASP A 267 -23.44 -30.72 3.77
CA ASP A 267 -22.47 -31.69 4.28
C ASP A 267 -22.41 -32.92 3.39
N GLN A 268 -22.96 -34.04 3.85
CA GLN A 268 -23.01 -35.30 3.10
C GLN A 268 -24.42 -35.62 2.57
N THR A 269 -25.42 -34.80 2.91
CA THR A 269 -26.82 -35.06 2.55
C THR A 269 -27.18 -34.33 1.26
N GLN A 270 -27.51 -35.08 0.22
CA GLN A 270 -27.91 -34.51 -1.07
C GLN A 270 -29.23 -33.74 -0.96
N VAL A 271 -29.25 -32.52 -1.50
CA VAL A 271 -30.45 -31.69 -1.55
C VAL A 271 -31.40 -32.24 -2.62
N PRO A 272 -32.69 -32.50 -2.29
CA PRO A 272 -33.67 -32.94 -3.26
C PRO A 272 -34.00 -31.80 -4.23
N LEU A 273 -33.51 -31.89 -5.45
CA LEU A 273 -33.76 -30.93 -6.52
C LEU A 273 -34.69 -31.53 -7.58
N PRO A 274 -35.49 -30.72 -8.29
CA PRO A 274 -36.21 -31.18 -9.47
C PRO A 274 -35.25 -31.83 -10.47
N GLY A 275 -35.63 -32.96 -11.07
CA GLY A 275 -34.73 -33.74 -11.94
C GLY A 275 -34.14 -32.95 -13.12
N TYR A 276 -34.82 -31.89 -13.56
CA TYR A 276 -34.38 -30.98 -14.63
C TYR A 276 -33.47 -29.83 -14.14
N ALA A 277 -33.43 -29.52 -12.85
CA ALA A 277 -32.84 -28.29 -12.33
C ALA A 277 -31.35 -28.14 -12.68
N LEU A 278 -30.59 -29.24 -12.58
CA LEU A 278 -29.16 -29.29 -12.92
C LEU A 278 -28.87 -30.02 -14.23
N SER A 279 -29.84 -30.75 -14.79
CA SER A 279 -29.69 -31.59 -15.98
C SER A 279 -30.22 -30.93 -17.26
N SER A 280 -30.95 -29.82 -17.17
CA SER A 280 -31.50 -29.08 -18.33
C SER A 280 -30.40 -28.61 -19.29
N SER A 281 -29.16 -28.50 -18.83
CA SER A 281 -27.98 -28.31 -19.67
C SER A 281 -26.75 -28.96 -19.04
N ASN A 282 -25.81 -29.42 -19.86
CA ASN A 282 -24.47 -29.79 -19.38
C ASN A 282 -23.66 -28.57 -18.88
N ALA A 283 -24.24 -27.37 -18.90
CA ALA A 283 -23.63 -26.08 -18.58
C ALA A 283 -24.41 -25.43 -17.43
N SER A 284 -24.51 -26.14 -16.30
CA SER A 284 -25.41 -25.79 -15.20
C SER A 284 -24.89 -24.66 -14.31
N ALA A 285 -23.58 -24.43 -14.24
CA ALA A 285 -22.98 -23.34 -13.47
C ALA A 285 -21.99 -22.51 -14.27
N VAL A 286 -21.94 -21.19 -14.01
CA VAL A 286 -20.96 -20.24 -14.60
C VAL A 286 -20.08 -19.67 -13.51
N ILE A 287 -18.78 -19.55 -13.77
CA ILE A 287 -17.84 -18.85 -12.88
C ILE A 287 -17.82 -17.34 -13.21
N CYS A 288 -18.23 -16.49 -12.27
CA CYS A 288 -18.54 -15.08 -12.54
C CYS A 288 -18.02 -14.12 -11.47
N THR A 289 -17.15 -13.18 -11.85
CA THR A 289 -16.70 -12.07 -10.98
C THR A 289 -17.59 -10.83 -11.03
N ARG A 290 -18.69 -10.86 -11.81
CA ARG A 290 -19.65 -9.74 -11.92
C ARG A 290 -20.62 -9.66 -10.75
N VAL A 291 -20.83 -10.81 -10.09
CA VAL A 291 -21.73 -10.93 -8.95
C VAL A 291 -20.88 -11.24 -7.72
N PRO A 292 -21.04 -10.47 -6.62
CA PRO A 292 -20.24 -10.71 -5.42
C PRO A 292 -20.59 -12.04 -4.77
N TYR A 293 -21.86 -12.45 -4.82
CA TYR A 293 -22.35 -13.68 -4.21
C TYR A 293 -22.93 -14.63 -5.26
N THR A 294 -22.96 -15.92 -4.93
CA THR A 294 -23.51 -16.92 -5.83
C THR A 294 -25.01 -16.71 -5.99
N LEU A 295 -25.45 -16.60 -7.24
CA LEU A 295 -26.87 -16.50 -7.58
C LEU A 295 -27.39 -17.88 -7.99
N LEU A 296 -28.55 -18.27 -7.47
CA LEU A 296 -29.22 -19.53 -7.76
C LEU A 296 -30.56 -19.29 -8.44
N ARG A 297 -30.86 -20.09 -9.47
CA ARG A 297 -32.18 -20.06 -10.12
C ARG A 297 -33.26 -20.52 -9.12
N PRO A 298 -34.49 -19.98 -9.15
CA PRO A 298 -35.50 -20.26 -8.10
C PRO A 298 -35.74 -21.75 -7.78
N ASP A 299 -35.74 -22.62 -8.79
CA ASP A 299 -35.92 -24.08 -8.65
C ASP A 299 -34.78 -24.80 -7.90
N VAL A 300 -33.62 -24.15 -7.74
CA VAL A 300 -32.52 -24.66 -6.92
C VAL A 300 -32.27 -23.79 -5.68
N TYR A 301 -32.55 -22.50 -5.72
CA TYR A 301 -32.44 -21.61 -4.56
C TYR A 301 -33.28 -22.11 -3.37
N ARG A 302 -34.58 -22.34 -3.58
CA ARG A 302 -35.51 -22.68 -2.49
C ARG A 302 -35.13 -24.00 -1.78
N PRO A 303 -34.92 -25.13 -2.48
CA PRO A 303 -34.50 -26.36 -1.82
C PRO A 303 -33.14 -26.24 -1.11
N VAL A 304 -32.19 -25.47 -1.67
CA VAL A 304 -30.86 -25.28 -1.08
C VAL A 304 -30.94 -24.47 0.21
N VAL A 305 -31.69 -23.36 0.24
CA VAL A 305 -31.86 -22.54 1.44
C VAL A 305 -32.60 -23.31 2.54
N ASP A 306 -33.64 -24.05 2.18
CA ASP A 306 -34.39 -24.88 3.12
C ASP A 306 -33.52 -26.00 3.71
N ALA A 307 -32.73 -26.67 2.86
CA ALA A 307 -31.79 -27.70 3.31
C ALA A 307 -30.70 -27.13 4.21
N PHE A 308 -30.19 -25.93 3.91
CA PHE A 308 -29.19 -25.25 4.74
C PHE A 308 -29.76 -24.88 6.11
N ALA A 309 -30.94 -24.27 6.16
CA ALA A 309 -31.62 -23.90 7.41
C ALA A 309 -31.92 -25.15 8.25
N LYS A 310 -32.38 -26.23 7.61
CA LYS A 310 -32.64 -27.52 8.27
C LYS A 310 -31.37 -28.16 8.82
N ALA A 311 -30.27 -28.14 8.06
CA ALA A 311 -29.00 -28.73 8.48
C ALA A 311 -28.35 -27.93 9.62
N LEU A 312 -28.44 -26.60 9.59
CA LEU A 312 -27.90 -25.76 10.66
C LEU A 312 -28.71 -25.89 11.95
N ALA A 313 -30.03 -26.05 11.86
CA ALA A 313 -30.94 -26.28 13.00
C ALA A 313 -30.84 -25.22 14.14
N ARG A 314 -30.39 -24.00 13.83
CA ARG A 314 -30.27 -22.88 14.78
C ARG A 314 -31.37 -21.84 14.61
N ASN A 315 -32.62 -22.25 14.80
CA ASN A 315 -33.76 -21.32 14.76
C ASN A 315 -33.70 -20.28 15.89
N ASP A 316 -33.06 -20.61 17.01
CA ASP A 316 -32.73 -19.71 18.12
C ASP A 316 -31.84 -18.54 17.68
N ALA A 317 -30.98 -18.76 16.68
CA ALA A 317 -30.04 -17.77 16.20
C ALA A 317 -30.55 -16.94 15.01
N ARG A 318 -31.75 -17.23 14.49
CA ARG A 318 -32.26 -16.60 13.28
C ARG A 318 -32.68 -15.16 13.55
N VAL A 319 -32.25 -14.25 12.67
CA VAL A 319 -32.64 -12.83 12.70
C VAL A 319 -33.36 -12.44 11.39
N PRO A 320 -34.10 -11.32 11.35
CA PRO A 320 -34.73 -10.85 10.13
C PRO A 320 -33.72 -10.70 8.99
N GLY A 321 -34.12 -11.08 7.77
CA GLY A 321 -33.31 -10.89 6.57
C GLY A 321 -33.03 -9.41 6.31
N VAL A 322 -31.87 -9.14 5.70
CA VAL A 322 -31.47 -7.77 5.37
C VAL A 322 -31.95 -7.43 3.95
N SER A 323 -32.40 -6.18 3.76
CA SER A 323 -33.01 -5.68 2.51
C SER A 323 -32.12 -5.75 1.26
N SER A 324 -30.85 -6.16 1.40
CA SER A 324 -29.88 -6.39 0.32
C SER A 324 -30.07 -7.71 -0.45
N GLY A 325 -31.11 -8.50 -0.15
CA GLY A 325 -31.44 -9.74 -0.86
C GLY A 325 -30.99 -11.02 -0.16
N PHE A 326 -30.53 -10.91 1.10
CA PHE A 326 -30.25 -12.07 1.94
C PHE A 326 -31.46 -12.46 2.76
N GLU A 327 -31.99 -13.65 2.51
CA GLU A 327 -33.20 -14.16 3.19
C GLU A 327 -32.88 -14.87 4.51
N LEU A 328 -31.75 -15.58 4.57
CA LEU A 328 -31.36 -16.40 5.71
C LEU A 328 -30.20 -15.77 6.46
N CYS A 329 -30.52 -15.12 7.59
CA CYS A 329 -29.56 -14.42 8.44
C CYS A 329 -29.63 -14.91 9.88
N TYR A 330 -28.49 -14.84 10.57
CA TYR A 330 -28.31 -15.31 11.94
C TYR A 330 -27.48 -14.30 12.75
N SER A 331 -27.59 -14.38 14.07
CA SER A 331 -26.74 -13.63 14.98
C SER A 331 -25.29 -14.13 14.92
N SER A 332 -24.35 -13.28 14.51
CA SER A 332 -22.92 -13.65 14.41
C SER A 332 -22.36 -14.15 15.76
N ASP A 333 -22.77 -13.54 16.88
CA ASP A 333 -22.38 -13.93 18.25
C ASP A 333 -22.70 -15.40 18.57
N MET A 334 -23.69 -15.99 17.89
CA MET A 334 -24.16 -17.36 18.14
C MET A 334 -23.62 -18.41 17.15
N LEU A 335 -22.92 -17.98 16.10
CA LEU A 335 -22.32 -18.83 15.06
C LEU A 335 -20.81 -19.03 15.23
N GLY A 336 -20.16 -18.27 16.11
CA GLY A 336 -18.71 -18.31 16.34
C GLY A 336 -17.89 -17.68 15.20
N ASN A 337 -16.61 -17.41 15.46
CA ASN A 337 -15.72 -16.65 14.56
C ASN A 337 -15.42 -17.32 13.20
N THR A 338 -15.66 -18.63 13.07
CA THR A 338 -15.46 -19.39 11.82
C THR A 338 -16.76 -19.66 11.06
N HIS A 339 -17.88 -19.12 11.55
CA HIS A 339 -19.24 -19.46 11.13
C HIS A 339 -19.42 -20.97 11.07
N ALA A 340 -19.56 -21.62 12.23
CA ALA A 340 -19.76 -23.07 12.32
C ALA A 340 -21.13 -23.46 11.73
N VAL A 341 -21.18 -23.58 10.40
CA VAL A 341 -22.39 -23.82 9.61
C VAL A 341 -22.20 -25.04 8.69
N PRO A 342 -23.28 -25.63 8.18
CA PRO A 342 -23.21 -26.72 7.20
C PRO A 342 -22.37 -26.33 5.98
N THR A 343 -21.57 -27.28 5.51
CA THR A 343 -20.79 -27.11 4.29
C THR A 343 -21.69 -27.28 3.07
N VAL A 344 -21.58 -26.38 2.09
CA VAL A 344 -22.29 -26.51 0.82
C VAL A 344 -21.36 -27.23 -0.16
N VAL A 345 -21.77 -28.39 -0.65
CA VAL A 345 -20.95 -29.23 -1.53
C VAL A 345 -21.53 -29.27 -2.93
N LEU A 346 -20.78 -28.77 -3.91
CA LEU A 346 -21.11 -28.90 -5.32
C LEU A 346 -20.45 -30.18 -5.85
N MET A 347 -21.27 -31.19 -6.17
CA MET A 347 -20.78 -32.45 -6.76
C MET A 347 -20.64 -32.25 -8.27
N LEU A 348 -19.40 -32.23 -8.76
CA LEU A 348 -19.11 -31.86 -10.14
C LEU A 348 -19.02 -33.08 -11.05
N HIS A 349 -19.25 -32.84 -12.34
CA HIS A 349 -18.91 -33.81 -13.37
C HIS A 349 -17.39 -34.04 -13.39
N GLY A 350 -16.95 -35.31 -13.40
CA GLY A 350 -15.57 -35.70 -13.13
C GLY A 350 -15.34 -36.31 -11.74
N GLY A 351 -16.37 -36.34 -10.87
CA GLY A 351 -16.34 -37.07 -9.59
C GLY A 351 -15.62 -36.32 -8.46
N LYS A 352 -15.30 -35.04 -8.68
CA LYS A 352 -14.70 -34.15 -7.66
C LYS A 352 -15.77 -33.25 -7.07
N ASN A 353 -15.59 -32.90 -5.79
CA ASN A 353 -16.50 -32.05 -5.06
C ASN A 353 -15.83 -30.70 -4.80
N TRP A 354 -16.55 -29.61 -5.06
CA TRP A 354 -16.16 -28.29 -4.57
C TRP A 354 -16.90 -28.01 -3.27
N THR A 355 -16.17 -27.95 -2.18
CA THR A 355 -16.71 -27.70 -0.84
C THR A 355 -16.62 -26.23 -0.49
N ILE A 356 -17.75 -25.63 -0.13
CA ILE A 356 -17.88 -24.24 0.30
C ILE A 356 -18.16 -24.25 1.80
N GLY A 357 -17.15 -23.91 2.60
CA GLY A 357 -17.25 -23.85 4.06
C GLY A 357 -17.89 -22.56 4.57
N GLY A 358 -17.99 -22.42 5.89
CA GLY A 358 -18.55 -21.24 6.57
C GLY A 358 -17.95 -19.92 6.06
N SER A 359 -16.62 -19.88 5.90
CA SER A 359 -15.91 -18.72 5.38
C SER A 359 -16.43 -18.24 4.02
N ASN A 360 -16.84 -19.13 3.12
CA ASN A 360 -17.29 -18.80 1.76
C ASN A 360 -18.81 -18.96 1.55
N SER A 361 -19.55 -19.34 2.60
CA SER A 361 -21.01 -19.48 2.59
C SER A 361 -21.71 -18.46 3.47
N MET A 362 -21.04 -17.85 4.46
CA MET A 362 -21.61 -16.84 5.35
C MET A 362 -20.90 -15.50 5.16
N VAL A 363 -21.68 -14.42 5.06
CA VAL A 363 -21.16 -13.05 4.94
C VAL A 363 -21.67 -12.19 6.11
N ASP A 364 -20.76 -11.48 6.76
CA ASP A 364 -21.11 -10.51 7.79
C ASP A 364 -21.63 -9.22 7.14
N VAL A 365 -22.87 -8.86 7.44
CA VAL A 365 -23.56 -7.67 6.89
C VAL A 365 -23.68 -6.53 7.92
N GLY A 366 -23.16 -6.76 9.13
CA GLY A 366 -23.11 -5.80 10.23
C GLY A 366 -22.45 -6.44 11.46
N HIS A 367 -22.34 -5.67 12.56
CA HIS A 367 -21.61 -6.09 13.76
C HIS A 367 -22.14 -7.36 14.45
N LYS A 368 -23.38 -7.77 14.20
CA LYS A 368 -24.03 -8.92 14.87
C LYS A 368 -24.86 -9.77 13.92
N THR A 369 -24.65 -9.66 12.62
CA THR A 369 -25.49 -10.37 11.64
C THR A 369 -24.64 -10.96 10.53
N ALA A 370 -24.73 -12.28 10.41
CA ALA A 370 -24.14 -13.07 9.34
C ALA A 370 -25.27 -13.69 8.51
N CYS A 371 -25.17 -13.57 7.19
CA CYS A 371 -26.19 -14.07 6.27
C CYS A 371 -25.61 -15.11 5.31
N LEU A 372 -26.44 -16.06 4.88
CA LEU A 372 -26.10 -17.02 3.85
C LEU A 372 -25.82 -16.28 2.53
N ALA A 373 -24.60 -16.42 2.03
CA ALA A 373 -24.07 -15.78 0.82
C ALA A 373 -24.49 -16.48 -0.49
N LEU A 374 -25.73 -17.00 -0.51
CA LEU A 374 -26.42 -17.55 -1.67
C LEU A 374 -27.70 -16.74 -1.88
N VAL A 375 -27.92 -16.23 -3.09
CA VAL A 375 -29.00 -15.28 -3.38
C VAL A 375 -29.86 -15.78 -4.54
N GLU A 376 -31.16 -15.53 -4.49
CA GLU A 376 -32.08 -15.90 -5.57
C GLU A 376 -31.88 -15.01 -6.80
N MET A 377 -31.85 -15.59 -8.00
CA MET A 377 -31.83 -14.84 -9.25
C MET A 377 -33.15 -14.07 -9.45
N LYS A 378 -33.07 -12.75 -9.54
CA LYS A 378 -34.23 -11.91 -9.88
C LYS A 378 -34.46 -11.86 -11.39
N GLY A 379 -35.73 -11.87 -11.80
CA GLY A 379 -36.12 -11.76 -13.23
C GLY A 379 -35.95 -13.05 -14.05
N VAL A 380 -35.63 -14.17 -13.40
CA VAL A 380 -35.50 -15.50 -14.02
C VAL A 380 -36.56 -16.43 -13.44
N LYS A 381 -37.21 -17.24 -14.28
CA LYS A 381 -38.21 -18.22 -13.84
C LYS A 381 -37.55 -19.54 -13.44
N ALA A 382 -38.20 -20.28 -12.54
CA ALA A 382 -37.85 -21.67 -12.25
C ALA A 382 -37.79 -22.50 -13.56
N GLY A 383 -36.70 -23.24 -13.75
CA GLY A 383 -36.50 -24.08 -14.93
C GLY A 383 -36.25 -23.35 -16.25
N ASP A 384 -35.94 -22.04 -16.24
CA ASP A 384 -35.59 -21.31 -17.46
C ASP A 384 -34.30 -21.86 -18.08
N ALA A 385 -34.43 -22.42 -19.29
CA ALA A 385 -33.33 -23.03 -20.03
C ALA A 385 -32.29 -22.01 -20.54
N ASN A 386 -32.64 -20.73 -20.61
CA ASN A 386 -31.72 -19.66 -21.05
C ASN A 386 -30.85 -19.11 -19.91
N ALA A 387 -31.15 -19.48 -18.67
CA ALA A 387 -30.41 -19.08 -17.49
C ALA A 387 -29.66 -20.28 -16.89
N PRO A 388 -28.40 -20.10 -16.44
CA PRO A 388 -27.72 -21.14 -15.70
C PRO A 388 -28.43 -21.39 -14.38
N ALA A 389 -28.28 -22.59 -13.84
CA ALA A 389 -28.81 -22.93 -12.53
C ALA A 389 -28.04 -22.22 -11.41
N LEU A 390 -26.72 -22.03 -11.60
CA LEU A 390 -25.84 -21.32 -10.67
C LEU A 390 -24.96 -20.28 -11.41
N LEU A 391 -24.83 -19.10 -10.82
CA LEU A 391 -23.76 -18.15 -11.12
C LEU A 391 -22.85 -18.10 -9.89
N ILE A 392 -21.70 -18.77 -9.94
CA ILE A 392 -20.75 -18.81 -8.82
C ILE A 392 -20.02 -17.48 -8.75
N GLY A 393 -20.26 -16.76 -7.65
CA GLY A 393 -19.80 -15.38 -7.45
C GLY A 393 -18.37 -15.26 -6.89
N GLY A 394 -17.90 -14.02 -6.82
CA GLY A 394 -16.60 -13.65 -6.28
C GLY A 394 -16.32 -14.22 -4.89
N PHE A 395 -17.27 -14.06 -3.97
CA PHE A 395 -17.15 -14.47 -2.57
C PHE A 395 -16.89 -15.98 -2.40
N GLN A 396 -17.44 -16.82 -3.27
CA GLN A 396 -17.19 -18.26 -3.26
C GLN A 396 -15.82 -18.64 -3.86
N MET A 397 -15.19 -17.75 -4.62
CA MET A 397 -13.83 -17.90 -5.15
C MET A 397 -12.75 -17.27 -4.24
N GLU A 398 -13.12 -16.43 -3.28
CA GLU A 398 -12.17 -15.82 -2.34
C GLU A 398 -11.43 -16.87 -1.53
N ASN A 399 -10.12 -16.68 -1.35
CA ASN A 399 -9.22 -17.60 -0.65
C ASN A 399 -9.20 -19.03 -1.26
N ASN A 400 -9.57 -19.16 -2.53
CA ASN A 400 -9.44 -20.37 -3.33
C ASN A 400 -8.57 -20.10 -4.54
N LEU A 401 -7.68 -21.03 -4.87
CA LEU A 401 -6.95 -20.99 -6.13
C LEU A 401 -7.84 -21.56 -7.23
N VAL A 402 -8.30 -20.71 -8.14
CA VAL A 402 -9.14 -21.10 -9.28
C VAL A 402 -8.33 -21.00 -10.57
N HIS A 403 -8.06 -22.13 -11.20
CA HIS A 403 -7.23 -22.27 -12.39
C HIS A 403 -8.07 -22.54 -13.64
N PHE A 404 -8.08 -21.61 -14.59
CA PHE A 404 -8.75 -21.72 -15.86
C PHE A 404 -7.76 -22.18 -16.94
N ASP A 405 -7.75 -23.48 -17.23
CA ASP A 405 -6.94 -24.06 -18.30
C ASP A 405 -7.76 -24.12 -19.59
N LEU A 406 -7.63 -23.07 -20.41
CA LEU A 406 -8.43 -22.92 -21.64
C LEU A 406 -7.91 -23.80 -22.79
N GLU A 407 -6.67 -24.29 -22.69
CA GLU A 407 -6.10 -25.22 -23.66
C GLU A 407 -6.64 -26.64 -23.42
N LYS A 408 -6.58 -27.11 -22.17
CA LYS A 408 -7.12 -28.44 -21.79
C LYS A 408 -8.62 -28.42 -21.52
N LYS A 409 -9.26 -27.25 -21.57
CA LYS A 409 -10.69 -27.03 -21.31
C LYS A 409 -11.11 -27.61 -19.96
N GLN A 410 -10.42 -27.22 -18.91
CA GLN A 410 -10.69 -27.66 -17.54
C GLN A 410 -10.55 -26.52 -16.55
N LEU A 411 -11.32 -26.60 -15.47
CA LEU A 411 -11.26 -25.70 -14.33
C LEU A 411 -10.65 -26.47 -13.16
N GLY A 412 -9.48 -26.02 -12.72
CA GLY A 412 -8.84 -26.45 -11.49
C GLY A 412 -9.33 -25.60 -10.31
N PHE A 413 -9.53 -26.22 -9.16
CA PHE A 413 -9.81 -25.52 -7.92
C PHE A 413 -9.12 -26.23 -6.75
N ALA A 414 -8.56 -25.44 -5.85
CA ALA A 414 -8.04 -25.90 -4.57
C ALA A 414 -8.38 -24.87 -3.52
N ASN A 415 -8.76 -25.34 -2.34
CA ASN A 415 -8.74 -24.50 -1.17
C ASN A 415 -7.28 -24.07 -0.98
N CYS A 416 -7.02 -22.76 -0.93
CA CYS A 416 -5.75 -22.34 -0.39
C CYS A 416 -5.75 -22.84 1.06
N PRO A 417 -4.76 -23.65 1.49
CA PRO A 417 -4.57 -23.89 2.92
C PRO A 417 -4.58 -22.51 3.54
N HIS A 418 -5.51 -22.26 4.47
CA HIS A 418 -5.57 -20.99 5.17
C HIS A 418 -4.15 -20.71 5.63
N SER A 419 -3.52 -19.69 5.06
CA SER A 419 -2.25 -19.20 5.54
C SER A 419 -2.57 -18.39 6.79
N GLY A 420 -3.07 -19.09 7.81
CA GLY A 420 -3.45 -18.58 9.11
C GLY A 420 -2.19 -18.20 9.84
N TYR A 421 -1.78 -16.95 9.66
CA TYR A 421 -0.63 -16.39 10.35
C TYR A 421 -1.10 -15.73 11.65
N GLY A 422 -1.21 -16.58 12.65
CA GLY A 422 -1.27 -16.24 14.05
C GLY A 422 -1.07 -17.53 14.82
N LYS A 423 -0.09 -17.59 15.73
CA LYS A 423 -0.20 -18.56 16.82
C LYS A 423 -1.55 -18.29 17.50
N ALA A 424 -2.26 -19.35 17.84
CA ALA A 424 -3.44 -19.30 18.70
C ALA A 424 -3.21 -18.32 19.87
N ASP A 425 -4.17 -17.43 20.12
CA ASP A 425 -4.21 -16.64 21.35
C ASP A 425 -4.26 -17.62 22.54
N ASP A 426 -3.59 -17.28 23.64
CA ASP A 426 -3.60 -18.11 24.87
C ASP A 426 -5.03 -18.29 25.42
N GLU A 427 -5.94 -17.35 25.13
CA GLU A 427 -7.35 -17.39 25.51
C GLU A 427 -8.30 -17.95 24.43
N ASP A 428 -7.90 -17.98 23.14
CA ASP A 428 -8.70 -18.56 22.05
C ASP A 428 -7.84 -19.32 21.04
N ARG A 429 -7.84 -20.65 21.20
CA ARG A 429 -6.98 -21.58 20.46
C ARG A 429 -7.38 -21.77 18.99
N PHE A 430 -8.46 -21.15 18.55
CA PHE A 430 -8.97 -21.24 17.17
C PHE A 430 -8.87 -19.92 16.40
N ARG A 431 -8.38 -18.85 17.04
CA ARG A 431 -8.10 -17.56 16.39
C ARG A 431 -6.68 -17.57 15.79
N CYS A 432 -6.58 -17.64 14.45
CA CYS A 432 -5.32 -17.76 13.72
C CYS A 432 -4.83 -16.43 13.09
N LYS A 433 -5.19 -15.27 13.67
CA LYS A 433 -4.71 -13.95 13.23
C LYS A 433 -3.99 -13.27 14.38
N CYS A 434 -2.82 -12.69 14.10
CA CYS A 434 -2.12 -11.87 15.07
C CYS A 434 -2.89 -10.57 15.32
N THR A 435 -3.55 -10.49 16.48
CA THR A 435 -4.21 -9.27 16.95
C THR A 435 -3.17 -8.18 17.22
N ALA A 436 -3.34 -7.02 16.59
CA ALA A 436 -2.65 -5.78 16.89
C ALA A 436 -3.55 -4.84 17.69
N HIS A 437 -2.90 -3.96 18.45
CA HIS A 437 -3.56 -2.89 19.18
C HIS A 437 -3.06 -1.53 18.66
N PRO A 438 -3.50 -1.09 17.46
CA PRO A 438 -3.13 0.23 16.97
C PRO A 438 -3.56 1.31 17.96
N HIS A 439 -2.64 2.20 18.27
CA HIS A 439 -2.84 3.31 19.19
C HIS A 439 -2.73 4.63 18.44
N ASN A 440 -3.76 5.47 18.53
CA ASN A 440 -3.69 6.85 18.06
C ASN A 440 -3.17 7.73 19.21
N PRO A 441 -1.94 8.25 19.11
CA PRO A 441 -1.35 9.04 20.20
C PRO A 441 -1.92 10.45 20.34
N PHE A 442 -2.74 10.92 19.38
CA PHE A 442 -3.37 12.24 19.39
C PHE A 442 -4.76 12.20 20.02
N SER A 443 -5.55 11.14 19.76
CA SER A 443 -6.81 10.91 20.48
C SER A 443 -6.60 10.25 21.84
N GLY A 444 -5.54 9.45 21.99
CA GLY A 444 -5.27 8.61 23.16
C GLY A 444 -6.00 7.28 23.13
N GLU A 445 -6.72 6.99 22.04
CA GLU A 445 -7.50 5.76 21.88
C GLU A 445 -6.64 4.63 21.34
N THR A 446 -6.98 3.42 21.76
CA THR A 446 -6.40 2.17 21.27
C THR A 446 -7.55 1.28 20.86
N GLU A 447 -7.46 0.73 19.65
CA GLU A 447 -8.43 -0.25 19.16
C GLU A 447 -7.75 -1.61 18.99
N THR A 448 -8.55 -2.62 18.72
CA THR A 448 -8.08 -3.99 18.48
C THR A 448 -8.42 -4.36 17.05
N ASP A 449 -7.41 -4.78 16.29
CA ASP A 449 -7.57 -5.16 14.89
C ASP A 449 -6.54 -6.22 14.49
N ASP A 450 -6.69 -6.81 13.31
CA ASP A 450 -5.74 -7.81 12.82
C ASP A 450 -4.52 -7.13 12.16
N LEU A 451 -3.34 -7.72 12.39
CA LEU A 451 -2.17 -7.40 11.57
C LEU A 451 -2.44 -7.84 10.12
N THR A 452 -2.11 -6.95 9.19
CA THR A 452 -2.20 -7.18 7.75
C THR A 452 -0.87 -6.86 7.07
N ARG A 453 -0.70 -7.33 5.84
CA ARG A 453 0.40 -6.88 4.96
C ARG A 453 -0.18 -5.98 3.89
N THR A 454 0.44 -4.83 3.69
CA THR A 454 0.11 -3.89 2.62
C THR A 454 1.38 -3.48 1.90
N THR A 455 1.23 -2.87 0.72
CA THR A 455 2.36 -2.26 0.02
C THR A 455 2.37 -0.77 0.29
N LEU A 456 3.49 -0.29 0.84
CA LEU A 456 3.77 1.13 0.98
C LEU A 456 4.66 1.58 -0.17
N SER A 457 4.61 2.86 -0.50
CA SER A 457 5.49 3.46 -1.50
C SER A 457 6.24 4.65 -0.92
N ALA A 458 7.46 4.86 -1.41
CA ALA A 458 8.31 6.02 -1.13
C ALA A 458 9.19 6.29 -2.35
N ASN A 459 9.81 7.46 -2.44
CA ASN A 459 10.74 7.75 -3.53
C ASN A 459 12.18 7.36 -3.14
N ALA A 460 12.89 6.66 -4.02
CA ALA A 460 14.34 6.57 -3.93
C ALA A 460 14.95 7.97 -4.06
N THR A 461 16.06 8.24 -3.38
CA THR A 461 16.72 9.54 -3.40
C THR A 461 18.24 9.39 -3.39
N ASP A 462 18.93 10.34 -4.01
CA ASP A 462 20.38 10.55 -3.92
C ASP A 462 20.76 11.52 -2.78
N GLY A 463 19.78 11.94 -1.96
CA GLY A 463 19.95 12.95 -0.93
C GLY A 463 19.70 14.38 -1.40
N LYS A 464 19.57 14.61 -2.72
CA LYS A 464 19.28 15.93 -3.32
C LYS A 464 17.87 15.98 -3.89
N ASN A 465 17.45 14.93 -4.60
CA ASN A 465 16.15 14.87 -5.26
C ASN A 465 15.53 13.47 -5.13
N PRO A 466 14.20 13.34 -5.27
CA PRO A 466 13.56 12.08 -5.61
C PRO A 466 14.02 11.58 -6.98
N LEU A 467 14.28 10.27 -7.10
CA LEU A 467 14.71 9.63 -8.34
C LEU A 467 13.57 8.87 -9.01
N TYR A 468 12.98 7.89 -8.32
CA TYR A 468 11.87 7.07 -8.81
C TYR A 468 11.10 6.46 -7.63
N PRO A 469 9.80 6.14 -7.79
CA PRO A 469 9.03 5.49 -6.75
C PRO A 469 9.49 4.04 -6.52
N VAL A 470 9.52 3.65 -5.26
CA VAL A 470 9.85 2.32 -4.76
C VAL A 470 8.66 1.84 -3.93
N SER A 471 8.17 0.64 -4.27
CA SER A 471 7.10 -0.02 -3.53
C SER A 471 7.66 -1.17 -2.72
N PHE A 472 7.20 -1.32 -1.47
CA PHE A 472 7.72 -2.34 -0.57
C PHE A 472 6.63 -2.89 0.36
N PRO A 473 6.67 -4.20 0.65
CA PRO A 473 5.71 -4.80 1.56
C PRO A 473 5.97 -4.34 3.00
N ALA A 474 4.92 -3.98 3.71
CA ALA A 474 4.94 -3.59 5.11
C ALA A 474 3.83 -4.31 5.87
N VAL A 475 4.14 -4.71 7.10
CA VAL A 475 3.18 -5.17 8.10
C VAL A 475 2.55 -3.94 8.75
N THR A 476 1.22 -3.88 8.71
CA THR A 476 0.40 -2.81 9.29
C THR A 476 -0.80 -3.42 10.03
N SER A 477 -1.71 -2.61 10.54
CA SER A 477 -2.98 -3.06 11.12
C SER A 477 -4.13 -2.35 10.41
N CYS A 478 -5.24 -3.04 10.15
CA CYS A 478 -6.44 -2.50 9.48
C CYS A 478 -7.29 -1.58 10.37
N ALA A 479 -6.65 -0.70 11.15
CA ALA A 479 -7.27 0.12 12.20
C ALA A 479 -8.60 0.77 11.76
N PRO A 480 -9.63 0.74 12.62
CA PRO A 480 -10.93 1.31 12.30
C PRO A 480 -10.84 2.83 12.14
N LYS A 481 -11.78 3.40 11.36
CA LYS A 481 -11.85 4.85 11.12
C LYS A 481 -11.99 5.69 12.40
N SER A 482 -12.44 5.11 13.52
CA SER A 482 -12.47 5.78 14.83
C SER A 482 -11.08 6.28 15.23
N LEU A 483 -10.02 5.53 14.93
CA LEU A 483 -8.64 5.91 15.21
C LEU A 483 -8.10 7.04 14.32
N LEU A 484 -8.87 7.60 13.40
CA LEU A 484 -8.47 8.79 12.65
C LEU A 484 -8.76 10.11 13.39
N ALA A 485 -9.45 10.05 14.53
CA ALA A 485 -9.79 11.23 15.32
C ALA A 485 -8.55 12.07 15.67
N LYS A 486 -8.63 13.39 15.49
CA LYS A 486 -7.56 14.38 15.77
C LYS A 486 -6.28 14.22 14.95
N LEU A 487 -6.23 13.35 13.93
CA LEU A 487 -5.13 13.36 12.97
C LEU A 487 -5.26 14.55 12.00
N PRO A 488 -4.14 15.03 11.42
CA PRO A 488 -4.19 16.06 10.38
C PRO A 488 -5.03 15.65 9.18
N ALA A 489 -5.66 16.63 8.51
CA ALA A 489 -6.45 16.38 7.30
C ALA A 489 -5.61 15.64 6.24
N GLY A 490 -6.18 14.60 5.63
CA GLY A 490 -5.50 13.75 4.64
C GLY A 490 -4.70 12.58 5.22
N ALA A 491 -4.46 12.53 6.54
CA ALA A 491 -3.82 11.39 7.18
C ALA A 491 -4.78 10.18 7.23
N ILE A 492 -4.30 9.02 6.77
CA ILE A 492 -5.05 7.75 6.78
C ILE A 492 -4.61 6.80 7.92
N GLY A 493 -3.69 7.24 8.77
CA GLY A 493 -3.12 6.46 9.87
C GLY A 493 -1.86 7.08 10.46
N VAL A 494 -1.14 6.30 11.29
CA VAL A 494 0.08 6.75 11.99
C VAL A 494 1.29 5.96 11.52
N ALA A 495 2.34 6.65 11.07
CA ALA A 495 3.63 6.04 10.78
C ALA A 495 4.50 6.00 12.06
N GLY A 496 4.67 4.81 12.65
CA GLY A 496 5.51 4.63 13.83
C GLY A 496 7.01 4.71 13.52
N LEU A 497 7.69 5.75 14.01
CA LEU A 497 9.13 5.98 13.80
C LEU A 497 10.01 5.56 14.99
N ALA A 498 9.41 5.03 16.07
CA ALA A 498 10.10 4.63 17.30
C ALA A 498 11.02 3.39 17.09
N ASN A 499 11.89 3.08 18.05
CA ASN A 499 12.77 1.92 17.94
C ASN A 499 12.02 0.62 18.24
N SER A 500 11.33 0.07 17.25
CA SER A 500 10.65 -1.22 17.37
C SER A 500 10.86 -2.10 16.13
N ARG A 501 10.67 -3.41 16.30
CA ARG A 501 10.74 -4.40 15.22
C ARG A 501 9.61 -4.30 14.19
N LEU A 502 8.61 -3.45 14.38
CA LEU A 502 7.57 -3.20 13.38
C LEU A 502 7.46 -1.71 13.03
N SER A 503 8.41 -0.88 13.47
CA SER A 503 8.50 0.52 13.06
C SER A 503 8.80 0.66 11.58
N LEU A 504 8.35 1.76 10.97
CA LEU A 504 8.56 2.03 9.56
C LEU A 504 10.05 1.97 9.15
N PRO A 505 11.00 2.60 9.89
CA PRO A 505 12.43 2.47 9.57
C PRO A 505 12.93 1.02 9.59
N ALA A 506 12.47 0.21 10.55
CA ALA A 506 12.87 -1.19 10.66
C ALA A 506 12.27 -2.07 9.55
N GLN A 507 11.09 -1.72 9.03
CA GLN A 507 10.45 -2.43 7.93
C GLN A 507 11.07 -2.05 6.58
N VAL A 508 11.36 -0.76 6.36
CA VAL A 508 12.08 -0.27 5.18
C VAL A 508 13.48 -0.90 5.11
N SER A 509 14.23 -0.87 6.20
CA SER A 509 15.57 -1.48 6.27
C SER A 509 15.56 -2.96 5.88
N ARG A 510 14.62 -3.75 6.41
CA ARG A 510 14.51 -5.19 6.09
C ARG A 510 14.09 -5.46 4.66
N THR A 511 13.11 -4.72 4.15
CA THR A 511 12.51 -4.98 2.83
C THR A 511 13.38 -4.44 1.70
N GLN A 512 13.96 -3.26 1.89
CA GLN A 512 14.82 -2.58 0.90
C GLN A 512 16.30 -2.88 1.07
N LYS A 513 16.69 -3.62 2.11
CA LYS A 513 18.08 -3.97 2.42
C LYS A 513 18.98 -2.73 2.59
N VAL A 514 18.42 -1.67 3.17
CA VAL A 514 19.13 -0.42 3.51
C VAL A 514 19.48 -0.38 5.00
N PRO A 515 20.47 0.41 5.43
CA PRO A 515 20.78 0.62 6.85
C PRO A 515 19.54 1.02 7.68
N LYS A 516 19.48 0.64 8.95
CA LYS A 516 18.35 0.97 9.83
C LYS A 516 18.50 2.39 10.39
N LYS A 517 18.49 3.38 9.50
CA LYS A 517 18.64 4.80 9.82
C LYS A 517 17.43 5.61 9.36
N LEU A 518 17.10 6.63 10.14
CA LEU A 518 16.06 7.61 9.84
C LEU A 518 16.66 9.00 9.98
N LEU A 519 16.64 9.79 8.91
CA LEU A 519 16.93 11.22 8.95
C LEU A 519 15.61 11.99 8.85
N LEU A 520 15.42 12.98 9.73
CA LEU A 520 14.26 13.85 9.77
C LEU A 520 14.73 15.31 9.72
N CYS A 521 14.12 16.10 8.83
CA CYS A 521 14.32 17.55 8.72
C CYS A 521 12.94 18.19 8.57
N LEU A 522 12.43 18.77 9.65
CA LEU A 522 11.07 19.34 9.69
C LEU A 522 11.06 20.78 9.12
N PRO A 523 10.08 21.14 8.27
CA PRO A 523 9.98 22.48 7.72
C PRO A 523 9.52 23.47 8.80
N ARG A 524 9.78 24.76 8.60
CA ARG A 524 9.30 25.78 9.54
C ARG A 524 7.81 26.04 9.34
N SER A 525 7.10 26.34 10.42
CA SER A 525 5.70 26.78 10.35
C SER A 525 5.59 28.26 9.89
N GLY A 526 5.00 28.53 8.72
CA GLY A 526 4.84 29.91 8.20
C GLY A 526 4.45 30.06 6.72
N VAL A 527 4.23 31.30 6.27
CA VAL A 527 3.51 31.68 5.02
C VAL A 527 4.25 31.34 3.70
N ARG A 528 5.45 30.73 3.72
CA ARG A 528 6.26 30.54 2.49
C ARG A 528 7.12 29.27 2.41
N GLU A 529 6.78 28.19 3.10
CA GLU A 529 7.69 27.02 3.11
C GLU A 529 6.97 25.72 2.70
N GLY A 530 7.62 25.00 1.77
CA GLY A 530 7.16 23.71 1.24
C GLY A 530 7.46 22.54 2.17
N ASP A 531 7.40 21.33 1.62
CA ASP A 531 7.52 20.10 2.40
C ASP A 531 8.92 19.90 2.98
N GLY A 532 9.01 19.46 4.25
CA GLY A 532 10.26 18.93 4.81
C GLY A 532 10.56 17.53 4.28
N VAL A 533 11.59 16.87 4.84
CA VAL A 533 12.05 15.57 4.35
C VAL A 533 12.26 14.55 5.46
N ALA A 534 11.92 13.30 5.16
CA ALA A 534 12.30 12.12 5.93
C ALA A 534 13.01 11.12 5.01
N ILE A 535 14.23 10.73 5.35
CA ILE A 535 15.05 9.78 4.57
C ILE A 535 15.23 8.50 5.38
N PHE A 536 14.90 7.36 4.77
CA PHE A 536 15.07 6.03 5.35
C PHE A 536 16.24 5.33 4.66
N GLY A 537 17.15 4.74 5.43
CA GLY A 537 18.35 4.08 4.88
C GLY A 537 19.66 4.86 5.07
N GLY A 538 19.58 6.12 5.51
CA GLY A 538 20.73 7.02 5.57
C GLY A 538 21.10 7.58 4.19
N GLY A 539 22.38 7.90 4.00
CA GLY A 539 22.87 8.60 2.80
C GLY A 539 23.10 10.10 3.06
N PRO A 540 23.65 10.82 2.08
CA PRO A 540 23.86 12.26 2.19
C PRO A 540 22.52 13.01 2.18
N PHE A 541 22.51 14.26 2.63
CA PHE A 541 21.33 15.12 2.61
C PHE A 541 21.71 16.55 2.20
N PHE A 542 21.17 16.99 1.08
CA PHE A 542 21.45 18.29 0.48
C PHE A 542 20.18 19.15 0.48
N THR A 543 20.33 20.44 0.75
CA THR A 543 19.27 21.45 0.58
C THR A 543 19.69 22.45 -0.49
N LEU A 544 18.75 23.07 -1.20
CA LEU A 544 19.09 24.12 -2.17
C LEU A 544 19.50 25.43 -1.46
N THR A 545 20.55 26.08 -1.97
CA THR A 545 21.03 27.38 -1.47
C THR A 545 20.20 28.56 -2.01
N SER A 546 19.47 28.36 -3.11
CA SER A 546 18.58 29.36 -3.73
C SER A 546 17.54 28.71 -4.65
N VAL A 547 16.28 29.16 -4.56
CA VAL A 547 15.16 28.74 -5.43
C VAL A 547 15.39 29.17 -6.90
N VAL A 548 16.29 30.14 -7.13
CA VAL A 548 16.50 30.77 -8.45
C VAL A 548 17.70 30.18 -9.22
N GLY A 549 18.50 29.29 -8.61
CA GLY A 549 19.79 28.85 -9.18
C GLY A 549 20.04 27.35 -9.35
N GLY A 550 19.25 26.45 -8.75
CA GLY A 550 19.39 24.99 -8.93
C GLY A 550 20.71 24.35 -8.42
N GLU A 551 21.64 25.13 -7.88
CA GLU A 551 22.88 24.63 -7.28
C GLU A 551 22.58 23.91 -5.95
N SER A 552 23.14 22.69 -5.79
CA SER A 552 23.04 21.94 -4.53
C SER A 552 23.79 22.69 -3.43
N GLY A 553 23.19 22.83 -2.25
CA GLY A 553 23.93 23.18 -1.05
C GLY A 553 24.85 22.06 -0.58
N PRO A 554 25.60 22.28 0.51
CA PRO A 554 26.51 21.29 1.09
C PRO A 554 25.74 20.08 1.64
N ASP A 555 26.43 18.95 1.76
CA ASP A 555 25.91 17.76 2.44
C ASP A 555 25.83 18.01 3.95
N LEU A 556 24.61 18.23 4.45
CA LEU A 556 24.36 18.53 5.85
C LEU A 556 24.61 17.32 6.76
N THR A 557 24.78 16.11 6.22
CA THR A 557 25.13 14.94 7.03
C THR A 557 26.58 14.96 7.51
N LEU A 558 27.45 15.73 6.85
CA LEU A 558 28.86 15.88 7.23
C LEU A 558 29.02 16.76 8.48
N ASP A 559 28.05 17.62 8.76
CA ASP A 559 28.05 18.52 9.93
C ASP A 559 27.40 17.88 11.17
N LEU A 560 26.95 16.62 11.06
CA LEU A 560 26.26 15.94 12.16
C LEU A 560 27.19 15.68 13.33
N THR A 561 26.76 16.17 14.49
CA THR A 561 27.33 15.83 15.78
C THR A 561 26.60 14.61 16.34
N TYR A 562 27.34 13.55 16.65
CA TYR A 562 26.76 12.30 17.15
C TYR A 562 26.84 12.17 18.67
N THR A 563 25.77 11.67 19.28
CA THR A 563 25.71 11.26 20.68
C THR A 563 24.90 9.97 20.85
N ASN A 564 25.04 9.28 21.98
CA ASN A 564 24.35 8.02 22.24
C ASN A 564 22.93 8.26 22.77
N LEU A 565 21.98 7.46 22.29
CA LEU A 565 20.60 7.43 22.78
C LEU A 565 20.46 6.37 23.88
N ALA A 566 19.61 6.65 24.87
CA ALA A 566 19.23 5.68 25.89
C ALA A 566 17.97 4.90 25.47
N ALA A 567 17.98 3.60 25.71
CA ALA A 567 16.78 2.76 25.64
C ALA A 567 16.15 2.65 27.03
N LYS A 568 14.81 2.68 27.09
CA LYS A 568 14.07 2.32 28.30
C LYS A 568 13.37 0.96 28.09
N PRO A 569 13.38 0.07 29.10
CA PRO A 569 12.56 -1.14 29.06
C PRO A 569 11.10 -0.79 28.79
N HIS A 570 10.46 -1.51 27.86
CA HIS A 570 9.04 -1.35 27.50
C HIS A 570 8.61 0.03 26.98
N ASN A 571 9.56 0.93 26.63
CA ASN A 571 9.26 2.20 25.96
C ASN A 571 10.17 2.39 24.73
N PRO A 572 9.62 2.34 23.50
CA PRO A 572 10.42 2.42 22.28
C PRO A 572 10.82 3.86 21.88
N ALA A 573 10.50 4.87 22.69
CA ALA A 573 10.86 6.26 22.42
C ALA A 573 12.38 6.50 22.48
N TYR A 574 12.83 7.54 21.78
CA TYR A 574 14.23 7.96 21.77
C TYR A 574 14.50 8.89 22.94
N TYR A 575 15.26 8.41 23.94
CA TYR A 575 15.70 9.23 25.05
C TYR A 575 17.12 9.76 24.80
N LEU A 576 17.26 11.08 24.93
CA LEU A 576 18.53 11.79 24.96
C LEU A 576 19.03 11.85 26.41
N PRO A 577 20.20 11.25 26.72
CA PRO A 577 20.81 11.44 28.02
C PRO A 577 21.24 12.89 28.20
N VAL A 578 20.75 13.57 29.24
CA VAL A 578 21.10 14.96 29.56
C VAL A 578 21.54 15.05 31.01
N LYS A 579 22.69 15.70 31.25
CA LYS A 579 23.25 15.93 32.59
C LYS A 579 22.68 17.19 33.24
N ALA A 580 22.52 18.25 32.46
CA ALA A 580 22.03 19.54 32.93
C ALA A 580 21.38 20.33 31.79
N ILE A 581 20.59 21.34 32.15
CA ILE A 581 20.11 22.35 31.22
C ILE A 581 20.81 23.66 31.58
N ALA A 582 21.34 24.37 30.59
CA ALA A 582 21.88 25.71 30.75
C ALA A 582 21.08 26.71 29.89
N VAL A 583 20.88 27.91 30.42
CA VAL A 583 20.23 29.02 29.72
C VAL A 583 21.19 30.20 29.72
N GLY A 584 21.53 30.72 28.55
CA GLY A 584 22.51 31.82 28.44
C GLY A 584 23.85 31.49 29.11
N LYS A 585 24.31 30.23 28.98
CA LYS A 585 25.51 29.66 29.63
C LYS A 585 25.42 29.44 31.14
N SER A 586 24.31 29.78 31.79
CA SER A 586 24.11 29.56 33.24
C SER A 586 23.31 28.28 33.49
N LEU A 587 23.80 27.41 34.38
CA LEU A 587 23.11 26.16 34.71
C LEU A 587 21.78 26.44 35.44
N VAL A 588 20.71 25.77 35.01
CA VAL A 588 19.41 25.81 35.66
C VAL A 588 19.46 24.98 36.96
N PRO A 589 19.04 25.52 38.12
CA PRO A 589 19.03 24.77 39.38
C PRO A 589 17.88 23.76 39.40
N LEU A 590 18.18 22.52 39.01
CA LEU A 590 17.21 21.43 38.95
C LEU A 590 17.39 20.45 40.13
N PRO A 591 16.32 19.76 40.57
CA PRO A 591 16.44 18.69 41.56
C PRO A 591 17.43 17.60 41.12
N ALA A 592 18.07 16.95 42.08
CA ALA A 592 18.89 15.77 41.81
C ALA A 592 18.05 14.72 41.06
N ASP A 593 18.65 14.10 40.05
CA ASP A 593 18.00 13.11 39.18
C ASP A 593 16.83 13.61 38.31
N ALA A 594 16.49 14.91 38.30
CA ALA A 594 15.33 15.41 37.55
C ALA A 594 15.37 15.08 36.04
N LEU A 595 16.56 14.94 35.46
CA LEU A 595 16.79 14.65 34.03
C LEU A 595 17.28 13.23 33.75
N THR A 596 17.50 12.40 34.77
CA THR A 596 17.98 11.02 34.57
C THR A 596 16.85 10.13 34.08
N SER A 597 17.19 8.92 33.62
CA SER A 597 16.19 7.96 33.13
C SER A 597 15.17 7.56 34.21
N THR A 598 15.58 7.54 35.49
CA THR A 598 14.72 7.32 36.67
C THR A 598 13.85 8.55 36.95
N GLY A 599 14.38 9.76 36.79
CA GLY A 599 13.62 11.01 36.85
C GLY A 599 12.92 11.39 35.54
N GLY A 600 12.64 10.46 34.63
CA GLY A 600 11.86 10.71 33.41
C GLY A 600 12.68 10.90 32.15
N GLY A 601 13.83 11.58 32.17
CA GLY A 601 14.71 11.76 31.00
C GLY A 601 14.20 12.76 29.95
N VAL A 602 15.00 13.03 28.92
CA VAL A 602 14.64 13.92 27.79
C VAL A 602 14.30 13.06 26.58
N ALA A 603 13.15 13.29 25.93
CA ALA A 603 12.70 12.50 24.79
C ALA A 603 12.26 13.38 23.62
N PHE A 604 12.44 12.89 22.39
CA PHE A 604 11.93 13.57 21.19
C PHE A 604 10.52 13.10 20.85
N SER A 605 9.65 14.03 20.45
CA SER A 605 8.27 13.72 20.09
C SER A 605 7.70 14.70 19.07
N THR A 606 7.25 14.15 17.94
CA THR A 606 6.46 14.89 16.94
C THR A 606 4.98 14.96 17.30
N ARG A 607 4.57 14.41 18.45
CA ARG A 607 3.18 14.49 18.95
C ARG A 607 2.92 15.81 19.67
N ALA A 608 3.95 16.33 20.35
CA ALA A 608 3.90 17.61 21.04
C ALA A 608 4.28 18.73 20.04
N PRO A 609 3.42 19.74 19.82
CA PRO A 609 3.77 20.85 18.92
C PRO A 609 4.92 21.69 19.47
N TYR A 610 4.99 21.84 20.79
CA TYR A 610 6.01 22.61 21.52
C TYR A 610 6.66 21.74 22.57
N THR A 611 7.90 22.08 22.91
CA THR A 611 8.63 21.40 23.98
C THR A 611 7.90 21.58 25.30
N SER A 612 7.57 20.45 25.93
CA SER A 612 6.90 20.42 27.22
C SER A 612 7.83 19.94 28.31
N LEU A 613 7.74 20.53 29.49
CA LEU A 613 8.58 20.17 30.65
C LEU A 613 7.71 19.84 31.86
N ARG A 614 8.15 18.85 32.65
CA ARG A 614 7.51 18.51 33.92
C ARG A 614 7.64 19.68 34.90
N HIS A 615 6.66 19.88 35.77
CA HIS A 615 6.56 21.03 36.67
C HIS A 615 7.86 21.40 37.43
N ASP A 616 8.53 20.40 38.00
CA ASP A 616 9.81 20.52 38.73
C ASP A 616 10.99 20.96 37.85
N VAL A 617 10.89 20.80 36.54
CA VAL A 617 11.87 21.29 35.56
C VAL A 617 11.40 22.60 34.93
N TYR A 618 10.12 22.73 34.61
CA TYR A 618 9.53 23.88 33.94
C TYR A 618 9.69 25.17 34.75
N ARG A 619 9.40 25.13 36.06
CA ARG A 619 9.43 26.34 36.90
C ARG A 619 10.85 26.93 37.04
N PRO A 620 11.89 26.15 37.40
CA PRO A 620 13.27 26.66 37.38
C PRO A 620 13.71 27.11 35.98
N PHE A 621 13.29 26.39 34.93
CA PHE A 621 13.67 26.69 33.55
C PHE A 621 13.10 28.03 33.05
N VAL A 622 11.81 28.28 33.22
CA VAL A 622 11.18 29.55 32.80
C VAL A 622 11.72 30.74 33.59
N ASN A 623 12.01 30.56 34.89
CA ASN A 623 12.66 31.59 35.69
C ASN A 623 14.07 31.91 35.17
N ALA A 624 14.83 30.89 34.79
CA ALA A 624 16.15 31.07 34.20
C ALA A 624 16.08 31.79 32.84
N LEU A 625 15.08 31.49 32.01
CA LEU A 625 14.82 32.19 30.74
C LEU A 625 14.50 33.66 30.95
N ASP A 626 13.56 33.98 31.85
CA ASP A 626 13.18 35.36 32.15
C ASP A 626 14.39 36.16 32.64
N ALA A 627 15.18 35.58 33.56
CA ALA A 627 16.40 36.20 34.08
C ALA A 627 17.48 36.38 33.01
N ALA A 628 17.75 35.36 32.19
CA ALA A 628 18.80 35.42 31.16
C ALA A 628 18.45 36.33 29.98
N SER A 629 17.16 36.52 29.69
CA SER A 629 16.70 37.42 28.63
C SER A 629 16.99 38.89 28.95
N GLY A 630 16.90 39.28 30.22
CA GLY A 630 16.98 40.68 30.64
C GLY A 630 15.78 41.54 30.21
N TRP A 631 14.66 40.94 29.81
CA TRP A 631 13.50 41.63 29.22
C TRP A 631 12.36 41.90 30.20
N LYS A 632 12.65 41.91 31.51
CA LYS A 632 11.64 42.00 32.57
C LYS A 632 10.70 43.20 32.40
N ASP A 633 11.21 44.33 31.92
CA ASP A 633 10.45 45.58 31.74
C ASP A 633 9.50 45.55 30.53
N PHE A 634 9.65 44.58 29.62
CA PHE A 634 8.85 44.45 28.40
C PHE A 634 7.82 43.33 28.48
N LYS A 635 7.65 42.73 29.66
CA LYS A 635 6.75 41.59 29.87
C LYS A 635 5.30 42.01 29.65
N VAL A 636 4.56 41.18 28.90
CA VAL A 636 3.13 41.38 28.61
C VAL A 636 2.31 40.23 29.20
N PRO A 637 0.97 40.33 29.26
CA PRO A 637 0.14 39.22 29.66
C PRO A 637 0.42 37.95 28.84
N ALA A 638 0.40 36.80 29.52
CA ALA A 638 0.64 35.50 28.91
C ALA A 638 -0.39 35.19 27.80
N VAL A 639 0.09 34.74 26.65
CA VAL A 639 -0.74 34.29 25.53
C VAL A 639 -0.73 32.77 25.51
N LYS A 640 -1.85 32.15 25.89
CA LYS A 640 -1.96 30.68 25.98
C LYS A 640 -1.58 30.02 24.65
N PRO A 641 -0.81 28.91 24.68
CA PRO A 641 -0.42 28.13 25.85
C PRO A 641 0.86 28.61 26.57
N PHE A 642 1.45 29.74 26.18
CA PHE A 642 2.74 30.21 26.68
C PHE A 642 2.60 31.13 27.89
N GLU A 643 3.49 30.97 28.87
CA GLU A 643 3.48 31.78 30.10
C GLU A 643 4.41 32.99 30.03
N LEU A 644 5.47 32.93 29.23
CA LEU A 644 6.53 33.95 29.20
C LEU A 644 6.51 34.70 27.86
N CYS A 645 5.88 35.88 27.88
CA CYS A 645 5.63 36.72 26.71
C CYS A 645 6.10 38.16 26.92
N TYR A 646 6.58 38.78 25.85
CA TYR A 646 7.10 40.14 25.84
C TYR A 646 6.56 40.93 24.65
N ASN A 647 6.59 42.25 24.76
CA ASN A 647 6.30 43.13 23.64
C ASN A 647 7.45 43.08 22.64
N SER A 648 7.16 42.56 21.44
CA SER A 648 8.14 42.33 20.38
C SER A 648 8.87 43.58 19.91
N SER A 649 8.24 44.76 20.03
CA SER A 649 8.78 46.04 19.54
C SER A 649 10.00 46.52 20.34
N PHE A 650 10.19 45.99 21.56
CA PHE A 650 11.29 46.34 22.44
C PHE A 650 12.36 45.25 22.52
N LEU A 651 12.17 44.12 21.82
CA LEU A 651 13.13 43.03 21.83
C LEU A 651 14.29 43.27 20.86
N PRO A 652 15.52 42.87 21.21
CA PRO A 652 16.64 42.90 20.28
C PRO A 652 16.36 41.95 19.12
N ASN A 653 16.31 42.47 17.89
CA ASN A 653 15.95 41.69 16.71
C ASN A 653 17.16 41.47 15.80
N THR A 654 17.19 40.32 15.11
CA THR A 654 18.16 40.01 14.05
C THR A 654 17.43 40.00 12.70
N ARG A 655 18.16 39.73 11.59
CA ARG A 655 17.52 39.57 10.28
C ARG A 655 16.54 38.40 10.20
N VAL A 656 16.59 37.47 11.15
CA VAL A 656 15.88 36.17 11.10
C VAL A 656 15.00 35.91 12.31
N GLY A 657 15.05 36.75 13.36
CA GLY A 657 14.23 36.64 14.57
C GLY A 657 14.86 37.30 15.80
N HIS A 658 14.16 37.28 16.94
CA HIS A 658 14.60 37.88 18.20
C HIS A 658 15.86 37.21 18.77
N LEU A 659 16.75 37.99 19.38
CA LEU A 659 17.99 37.52 20.01
C LEU A 659 17.71 37.00 21.43
N ALA A 660 17.08 35.85 21.54
CA ALA A 660 16.85 35.15 22.80
C ALA A 660 18.09 34.37 23.29
N PRO A 661 18.25 34.14 24.60
CA PRO A 661 19.31 33.31 25.14
C PRO A 661 19.25 31.87 24.59
N ASP A 662 20.43 31.31 24.30
CA ASP A 662 20.57 29.90 23.92
C ASP A 662 20.22 28.99 25.09
N ILE A 663 19.59 27.85 24.76
CA ILE A 663 19.23 26.80 25.71
C ILE A 663 20.03 25.55 25.36
N ASP A 664 20.95 25.17 26.25
CA ASP A 664 21.83 24.01 26.06
C ASP A 664 21.35 22.83 26.91
N PHE A 665 21.05 21.71 26.25
CA PHE A 665 20.99 20.40 26.90
C PHE A 665 22.40 19.81 26.94
N VAL A 666 23.03 19.84 28.11
CA VAL A 666 24.41 19.40 28.31
C VAL A 666 24.46 17.87 28.33
N LEU A 667 25.18 17.29 27.37
CA LEU A 667 25.23 15.84 27.14
C LEU A 667 26.38 15.19 27.93
N PRO A 668 26.30 13.88 28.22
CA PRO A 668 27.32 13.18 28.99
C PRO A 668 28.72 13.18 28.39
N ASP A 669 28.82 13.26 27.07
CA ASP A 669 30.04 13.26 26.26
C ASP A 669 30.68 14.65 26.09
N GLY A 670 30.14 15.67 26.78
CA GLY A 670 30.66 17.04 26.77
C GLY A 670 30.16 17.90 25.61
N LYS A 671 29.28 17.36 24.76
CA LYS A 671 28.61 18.11 23.68
C LYS A 671 27.31 18.73 24.22
N ASN A 672 26.75 19.67 23.46
CA ASN A 672 25.46 20.27 23.75
C ASN A 672 24.49 20.03 22.60
N TYR A 673 23.23 19.75 22.93
CA TYR A 673 22.12 19.95 22.01
C TYR A 673 21.51 21.32 22.30
N THR A 674 21.69 22.27 21.38
CA THR A 674 21.36 23.68 21.60
C THR A 674 20.09 24.06 20.86
N ILE A 675 19.12 24.61 21.59
CA ILE A 675 17.96 25.31 21.03
C ILE A 675 18.29 26.79 21.02
N GLY A 676 18.53 27.34 19.84
CA GLY A 676 18.85 28.75 19.68
C GLY A 676 17.61 29.61 19.48
N SER A 677 17.81 30.92 19.32
CA SER A 677 16.74 31.92 19.38
C SER A 677 15.58 31.71 18.39
N LEU A 678 15.86 31.22 17.18
CA LEU A 678 14.84 30.96 16.14
C LEU A 678 13.86 29.83 16.48
N ASP A 679 14.29 28.93 17.37
CA ASP A 679 13.58 27.70 17.71
C ASP A 679 13.04 27.77 19.16
N SER A 680 13.30 28.88 19.86
CA SER A 680 12.86 29.12 21.24
C SER A 680 11.74 30.16 21.37
N MET A 681 11.56 31.04 20.38
CA MET A 681 10.56 32.11 20.40
C MET A 681 9.55 32.04 19.25
N ILE A 682 8.31 32.41 19.54
CA ILE A 682 7.22 32.52 18.57
C ILE A 682 6.61 33.92 18.62
N ASP A 683 6.37 34.51 17.44
CA ASP A 683 5.66 35.77 17.29
C ASP A 683 4.15 35.52 17.17
N LEU A 684 3.37 36.27 17.93
CA LEU A 684 1.91 36.20 18.06
C LEU A 684 1.30 37.61 17.90
N ASP A 685 -0.03 37.65 17.76
CA ASP A 685 -0.82 38.89 17.65
C ASP A 685 -0.30 39.87 16.58
N ASP A 686 -0.10 39.38 15.35
CA ASP A 686 0.49 40.12 14.23
C ASP A 686 1.89 40.68 14.55
N PHE A 687 2.76 39.83 15.10
CA PHE A 687 4.13 40.18 15.49
C PHE A 687 4.22 41.28 16.56
N ARG A 688 3.17 41.49 17.37
CA ARG A 688 3.18 42.46 18.49
C ARG A 688 3.64 41.83 19.81
N VAL A 689 3.48 40.52 19.94
CA VAL A 689 3.85 39.77 21.14
C VAL A 689 4.79 38.66 20.73
N ALA A 690 5.90 38.51 21.45
CA ALA A 690 6.83 37.40 21.25
C ALA A 690 6.89 36.58 22.55
N CYS A 691 6.66 35.27 22.44
CA CYS A 691 6.63 34.37 23.60
C CYS A 691 7.69 33.28 23.48
N PHE A 692 8.21 32.81 24.61
CA PHE A 692 9.00 31.58 24.64
C PHE A 692 8.09 30.38 24.40
N ALA A 693 8.41 29.58 23.38
CA ALA A 693 7.59 28.49 22.88
C ALA A 693 7.74 27.19 23.70
N PHE A 694 7.67 27.30 25.03
CA PHE A 694 7.77 26.18 25.97
C PHE A 694 6.56 26.12 26.89
N VAL A 695 6.07 24.91 27.13
CA VAL A 695 4.82 24.70 27.90
C VAL A 695 5.05 23.77 29.09
N GLU A 696 4.27 23.96 30.15
CA GLU A 696 4.25 23.04 31.27
C GLU A 696 3.47 21.77 30.88
N MET A 697 4.00 20.59 31.21
CA MET A 697 3.30 19.33 31.02
C MET A 697 2.03 19.29 31.88
N LYS A 698 0.93 18.81 31.31
CA LYS A 698 -0.29 18.48 32.08
C LYS A 698 0.01 17.32 33.03
N ALA A 699 -0.71 17.25 34.17
CA ALA A 699 -0.51 16.20 35.17
C ALA A 699 -0.52 14.80 34.52
N HIS A 700 0.65 14.15 34.50
CA HIS A 700 0.85 12.87 33.84
C HIS A 700 0.86 11.71 34.83
N LYS A 701 0.49 10.52 34.32
CA LYS A 701 0.70 9.24 35.02
C LYS A 701 2.19 8.97 35.23
N THR A 702 2.52 8.13 36.21
CA THR A 702 3.89 7.66 36.51
C THR A 702 4.63 7.20 35.24
N GLY A 703 5.83 7.75 34.99
CA GLY A 703 6.71 7.34 33.88
C GLY A 703 6.85 8.32 32.71
N ALA A 704 6.25 9.51 32.77
CA ALA A 704 6.44 10.56 31.76
C ALA A 704 7.89 11.09 31.70
N PRO A 705 8.34 11.58 30.53
CA PRO A 705 9.64 12.23 30.42
C PRO A 705 9.71 13.51 31.29
N ALA A 706 10.92 13.90 31.67
CA ALA A 706 11.16 15.19 32.31
C ALA A 706 11.01 16.34 31.31
N VAL A 707 11.46 16.10 30.07
CA VAL A 707 11.34 17.02 28.94
C VAL A 707 10.94 16.23 27.70
N GLU A 708 9.90 16.67 27.01
CA GLU A 708 9.50 16.17 25.70
C GLU A 708 9.78 17.27 24.67
N ILE A 709 10.85 17.11 23.88
CA ILE A 709 11.24 18.05 22.82
C ILE A 709 10.21 17.94 21.68
N GLY A 710 9.48 19.03 21.46
CA GLY A 710 8.35 19.12 20.53
C GLY A 710 8.75 19.56 19.12
N GLY A 711 7.77 19.48 18.21
CA GLY A 711 7.91 19.78 16.78
C GLY A 711 8.60 21.10 16.47
N PHE A 712 8.15 22.19 17.09
CA PHE A 712 8.68 23.54 16.87
C PHE A 712 10.18 23.64 17.11
N GLN A 713 10.68 23.03 18.21
CA GLN A 713 12.11 23.03 18.54
C GLN A 713 12.95 22.11 17.64
N MET A 714 12.31 21.25 16.83
CA MET A 714 12.96 20.37 15.86
C MET A 714 12.90 20.93 14.43
N GLU A 715 12.15 22.01 14.18
CA GLU A 715 12.10 22.67 12.87
C GLU A 715 13.50 23.13 12.44
N ASN A 716 13.83 23.01 11.15
CA ASN A 716 15.13 23.38 10.57
C ASN A 716 16.36 22.80 11.30
N ASN A 717 16.19 21.62 11.91
CA ASN A 717 17.26 20.82 12.46
C ASN A 717 17.29 19.47 11.76
N VAL A 718 18.50 19.02 11.38
CA VAL A 718 18.72 17.69 10.83
C VAL A 718 18.89 16.73 11.98
N LEU A 719 17.98 15.76 12.11
CA LEU A 719 18.01 14.73 13.15
C LEU A 719 18.15 13.36 12.51
N GLN A 720 19.30 12.72 12.67
CA GLN A 720 19.58 11.37 12.15
C GLN A 720 19.63 10.35 13.28
N PHE A 721 18.61 9.49 13.34
CA PHE A 721 18.54 8.35 14.25
C PHE A 721 19.20 7.13 13.61
N ASP A 722 20.36 6.73 14.14
CA ASP A 722 21.02 5.47 13.80
C ASP A 722 20.53 4.39 14.77
N LEU A 723 19.57 3.57 14.31
CA LEU A 723 18.88 2.59 15.13
C LEU A 723 19.64 1.27 15.30
N ASP A 724 20.72 1.10 14.53
CA ASP A 724 21.65 -0.01 14.68
C ASP A 724 22.67 0.30 15.78
N LYS A 725 23.17 1.55 15.81
CA LYS A 725 24.14 2.01 16.83
C LYS A 725 23.51 2.63 18.07
N MET A 726 22.21 2.88 18.06
CA MET A 726 21.52 3.67 19.09
C MET A 726 22.15 5.06 19.27
N GLN A 727 22.33 5.79 18.17
CA GLN A 727 22.93 7.11 18.16
C GLN A 727 22.02 8.14 17.51
N LEU A 728 22.10 9.38 17.99
CA LEU A 728 21.51 10.55 17.35
C LEU A 728 22.64 11.40 16.76
N GLY A 729 22.62 11.58 15.44
CA GLY A 729 23.31 12.67 14.76
C GLY A 729 22.41 13.90 14.72
N PHE A 730 22.92 15.07 15.07
CA PHE A 730 22.17 16.32 14.96
C PHE A 730 23.04 17.45 14.41
N ALA A 731 22.42 18.31 13.60
CA ALA A 731 23.02 19.53 13.08
C ALA A 731 21.94 20.58 12.82
N ARG A 732 22.29 21.86 12.96
CA ARG A 732 21.39 22.96 12.64
C ARG A 732 21.52 23.31 11.15
N VAL A 733 20.41 23.52 10.47
CA VAL A 733 20.44 23.99 9.08
C VAL A 733 20.99 25.43 9.05
N PRO A 734 21.88 25.78 8.09
CA PRO A 734 22.40 27.15 7.96
C PRO A 734 21.29 28.19 7.80
N ILE A 735 21.50 29.41 8.33
CA ILE A 735 20.48 30.49 8.44
C ILE A 735 19.74 30.83 7.13
N PHE A 736 20.35 30.64 5.96
CA PHE A 736 19.75 30.94 4.65
C PHE A 736 19.15 29.71 3.95
N MET A 737 19.16 28.56 4.61
CA MET A 737 18.61 27.30 4.13
C MET A 737 17.47 26.87 5.05
N ALA A 738 16.56 26.06 4.52
CA ALA A 738 15.47 25.48 5.28
C ALA A 738 15.30 24.02 4.87
N CYS A 739 14.73 23.19 5.75
CA CYS A 739 14.37 21.82 5.40
C CYS A 739 13.40 21.78 4.20
N SER A 740 12.59 22.82 4.02
CA SER A 740 11.67 22.98 2.88
C SER A 740 12.37 23.26 1.54
N ASN A 741 13.69 23.48 1.53
CA ASN A 741 14.48 23.69 0.32
C ASN A 741 14.90 22.36 -0.33
N PHE A 742 14.43 21.22 0.15
CA PHE A 742 14.63 19.94 -0.53
C PHE A 742 13.80 19.90 -1.82
N ASN A 743 14.42 19.48 -2.93
CA ASN A 743 13.79 19.61 -4.23
C ASN A 743 12.94 18.39 -4.61
N PHE A 744 11.62 18.49 -4.43
CA PHE A 744 10.68 17.44 -4.84
C PHE A 744 10.25 17.49 -6.33
N THR A 745 10.63 18.52 -7.09
CA THR A 745 10.06 18.80 -8.43
C THR A 745 10.58 17.92 -9.58
N LEU A 746 11.66 17.15 -9.38
CA LEU A 746 12.27 16.30 -10.41
C LEU A 746 11.79 14.83 -10.41
N ALA A 747 10.74 14.51 -9.64
CA ALA A 747 10.13 13.19 -9.64
C ALA A 747 9.37 12.94 -10.97
N GLY A 748 10.04 12.45 -12.02
CA GLY A 748 9.34 12.04 -13.24
C GLY A 748 10.10 12.00 -14.57
N HIS A 749 11.42 12.17 -14.60
CA HIS A 749 12.19 12.12 -15.85
C HIS A 749 13.07 10.86 -15.99
N TYR A 750 12.49 9.66 -15.88
CA TYR A 750 13.14 8.44 -16.39
C TYR A 750 12.13 7.41 -16.90
#